data_AF-A0A449A2W5-F1
#
_entry.id   AF-A0A449A2W5-F1
#
_cell.length_a   1.000
_cell.length_b   1.000
_cell.length_c   1.000
_cell.angle_alpha   90.00
_cell.angle_beta   90.00
_cell.angle_gamma   90.00
#
_symmetry.space_group_name_H-M   'P 1'
#
loop_
_entity.id
_entity.type
_entity.pdbx_description
1 polymer ?
#
loop_
_entity_poly.entity_id
_entity_poly.type
_entity_poly.pdbx_seq_one_letter_code
_entity_poly.pdbx_strand_id
1 'polypeptide(L)'
;MKLKNKVLVGASVATTLVVPAALVAANSEETKAKSLAQIFAEVEAEATTNTAGEGNGAETETAPEQPATPAQPEAKSVATASSPEEAKAQAKSYIAELSISEELKTYTNQKIDAATTVDEVETQLQDVQELAVKITSLMAFQYLTATQKTVYSNDLVEKYKSDSSDKSTEYTTVFEAAEESDTLMRNVDTLLTNADALKQNRNLVYALANESNETLKKVQDLKASKEALDTKVTEVNSLKSDTNLDTVKASLQELETKKDALAEAEKDTDAKIKAVVSETKTELKNFVEGTSHISESLKTKTKDKADKTNWLSSLVELKNTIVALEEDTPVAVAEVNKQDAVHGETKYLNAEDDKKQAYDNAVKAIKDLLEGDKLNSETTTAPQLKKLTEDLKAAEAALNGEGRLKEVQDTAKAAIDALPYLSTAIKEHFKAEIDKQTLVAEVERLQKQATDLNASAEELINQVKAAIAVKPTVKYTLASETPDNLKTALDEKQTAGENLLTHTAASGETPESYVLTSKDTEKDAVNTAAKAIKDAIDALDGDKVLAKKREDAKAQINALEFLSDNAKSQYNNKIDTLEVPKAIDGVVTVATTVNAKAGELINEVKKHPNYKEKDGNYIEADQDKKTAFDNAMDAATALLENNLLREWVENLPEADAKLDVETKKDEVVRTYSELNGTERLNKAKEDANTALDGLNYLPEEYKQAKRDEINDASSINAVNAIKDAAKALNASVEALVNALRDAKAYKTNENYTEATPEKQAAFNNAITNGDALLSNEILKDKATTQEAVDAATAEIKRTKAALDGFKKVAMDKLNEYKNARLLVNLSRVAVDEYVKQINDLTNPTKEQVDAIVNEAIEVNKVAGEHIRLLSSATSTIIDKPARYENASKETKANFNNLVEQQLALYNKVKDAARGQNPRTLEAELKAATSLEKITESFNALSQAFNKENLKAAEAKPVVNNKVESNSDNNWKKWLWIPVSLLVVGTVIIAAGLLRVYSKKKASK
;
A
#
# COMPACT_ATOMS: atom_id res chain seq x y z
N MET A 1 9.19 0.26 18.08
CA MET A 1 9.67 -0.97 18.76
C MET A 1 9.23 -2.16 17.92
N LYS A 2 10.03 -3.22 17.69
CA LYS A 2 10.14 -4.45 18.52
C LYS A 2 8.78 -4.91 19.10
N LEU A 3 8.33 -6.18 18.94
CA LEU A 3 8.96 -7.37 18.32
C LEU A 3 7.89 -8.46 18.02
N LYS A 4 8.12 -9.29 16.98
CA LYS A 4 7.59 -10.66 16.73
C LYS A 4 6.08 -10.95 16.88
N ASN A 5 5.51 -11.54 15.83
CA ASN A 5 4.98 -12.90 15.97
C ASN A 5 5.18 -13.75 14.69
N LYS A 6 5.06 -15.08 14.83
CA LYS A 6 5.26 -16.17 13.83
C LYS A 6 4.40 -17.35 14.37
N VAL A 7 3.82 -18.32 13.64
CA VAL A 7 4.16 -19.12 12.44
C VAL A 7 2.83 -19.71 11.86
N LEU A 8 2.89 -20.52 10.78
CA LEU A 8 1.82 -21.35 10.15
C LEU A 8 0.72 -20.53 9.42
N VAL A 9 0.21 -20.86 8.22
CA VAL A 9 0.35 -21.96 7.22
C VAL A 9 0.29 -21.29 5.81
N GLY A 10 0.78 -21.79 4.66
CA GLY A 10 1.52 -23.01 4.28
C GLY A 10 0.95 -23.64 2.98
N ALA A 11 1.80 -24.23 2.11
CA ALA A 11 1.48 -24.73 0.74
C ALA A 11 1.12 -23.62 -0.30
N SER A 12 1.37 -23.73 -1.61
CA SER A 12 2.17 -24.70 -2.41
C SER A 12 2.49 -24.13 -3.81
N VAL A 13 3.64 -24.56 -4.38
CA VAL A 13 4.04 -24.50 -5.82
C VAL A 13 3.93 -23.15 -6.56
N ALA A 14 5.10 -22.62 -6.95
CA ALA A 14 5.25 -21.71 -8.08
C ALA A 14 6.57 -22.03 -8.79
N THR A 15 6.54 -22.25 -10.11
CA THR A 15 7.67 -22.78 -10.89
C THR A 15 8.26 -21.71 -11.81
N THR A 16 9.60 -21.58 -11.78
CA THR A 16 10.48 -21.04 -12.85
C THR A 16 10.10 -19.75 -13.59
N LEU A 17 10.98 -18.75 -13.50
CA LEU A 17 11.06 -17.61 -14.43
C LEU A 17 12.43 -17.63 -15.16
N VAL A 18 12.41 -17.62 -16.49
CA VAL A 18 13.34 -16.92 -17.43
C VAL A 18 14.88 -17.06 -17.21
N VAL A 19 15.54 -17.93 -18.01
CA VAL A 19 16.45 -17.61 -19.17
C VAL A 19 17.49 -16.46 -19.03
N PRO A 20 18.73 -16.47 -19.61
CA PRO A 20 19.38 -17.36 -20.62
C PRO A 20 20.83 -17.87 -20.30
N ALA A 21 21.35 -18.74 -21.20
CA ALA A 21 22.76 -18.92 -21.70
C ALA A 21 23.97 -18.77 -20.74
N ALA A 22 25.00 -19.63 -20.77
CA ALA A 22 25.73 -20.09 -21.97
C ALA A 22 26.71 -21.28 -21.72
N LEU A 23 27.21 -21.86 -22.82
CA LEU A 23 28.48 -22.57 -22.99
C LEU A 23 28.73 -23.89 -22.20
N VAL A 24 28.75 -25.02 -22.92
CA VAL A 24 29.93 -25.91 -23.11
C VAL A 24 29.62 -26.86 -24.27
N ALA A 25 30.60 -27.07 -25.16
CA ALA A 25 30.58 -28.13 -26.16
C ALA A 25 32.01 -28.64 -26.38
N ALA A 26 32.25 -29.92 -26.08
CA ALA A 26 33.40 -30.70 -26.55
C ALA A 26 33.24 -32.17 -26.14
N ASN A 27 33.37 -33.08 -27.11
CA ASN A 27 33.71 -34.50 -26.98
C ASN A 27 32.77 -35.43 -26.16
N SER A 28 32.67 -36.73 -26.45
CA SER A 28 32.90 -37.46 -27.71
C SER A 28 32.44 -38.91 -27.48
N GLU A 29 31.60 -39.48 -28.33
CA GLU A 29 31.55 -40.94 -28.46
C GLU A 29 31.20 -41.34 -29.91
N GLU A 30 31.72 -42.48 -30.33
CA GLU A 30 32.06 -42.72 -31.73
C GLU A 30 31.16 -43.77 -32.40
N THR A 31 30.87 -43.52 -33.68
CA THR A 31 30.20 -44.42 -34.63
C THR A 31 30.73 -45.85 -34.60
N LYS A 32 29.82 -46.85 -34.53
CA LYS A 32 29.92 -48.05 -35.37
C LYS A 32 28.55 -48.68 -35.64
N ALA A 33 28.24 -48.83 -36.92
CA ALA A 33 27.05 -49.53 -37.42
C ALA A 33 27.43 -50.34 -38.67
N LYS A 34 26.58 -51.30 -39.01
CA LYS A 34 26.59 -52.14 -40.23
C LYS A 34 27.73 -53.15 -40.37
N SER A 35 27.31 -54.41 -40.35
CA SER A 35 28.00 -55.58 -40.86
C SER A 35 27.88 -55.70 -42.39
N LEU A 36 28.48 -56.76 -42.96
CA LEU A 36 28.22 -57.32 -44.30
C LEU A 36 28.69 -56.50 -45.53
N ALA A 37 30.01 -56.30 -45.64
CA ALA A 37 30.69 -56.07 -46.93
C ALA A 37 32.20 -56.41 -46.86
N GLN A 38 32.58 -57.66 -46.55
CA GLN A 38 34.00 -58.05 -46.51
C GLN A 38 34.25 -59.54 -46.84
N ILE A 39 34.15 -59.89 -48.11
CA ILE A 39 34.78 -61.07 -48.73
C ILE A 39 35.31 -60.62 -50.11
N PHE A 40 36.52 -61.07 -50.47
CA PHE A 40 37.35 -60.66 -51.61
C PHE A 40 38.09 -59.31 -51.47
N ALA A 41 39.28 -59.28 -52.08
CA ALA A 41 40.36 -58.29 -51.94
C ALA A 41 40.93 -58.18 -50.50
N GLU A 42 42.25 -58.05 -50.27
CA GLU A 42 43.38 -57.89 -51.18
C GLU A 42 44.69 -58.38 -50.52
N VAL A 43 45.72 -58.70 -51.31
CA VAL A 43 47.17 -58.46 -51.10
C VAL A 43 47.98 -59.32 -52.09
N GLU A 44 48.77 -58.66 -52.93
CA GLU A 44 49.90 -59.21 -53.69
C GLU A 44 51.07 -58.19 -53.61
N ALA A 45 52.30 -58.63 -53.88
CA ALA A 45 53.58 -57.92 -53.67
C ALA A 45 53.92 -57.64 -52.18
N GLU A 46 55.04 -58.13 -51.64
CA GLU A 46 56.41 -57.88 -52.10
C GLU A 46 57.34 -59.10 -52.00
N ALA A 47 58.04 -59.40 -53.11
CA ALA A 47 59.28 -60.19 -53.12
C ALA A 47 60.04 -59.94 -54.43
N THR A 48 60.92 -58.94 -54.48
CA THR A 48 61.86 -58.76 -55.59
C THR A 48 63.26 -59.19 -55.18
N THR A 49 63.86 -60.14 -55.92
CA THR A 49 65.25 -60.14 -56.41
C THR A 49 65.64 -61.54 -56.88
N ASN A 50 65.75 -61.74 -58.19
CA ASN A 50 67.04 -62.06 -58.80
C ASN A 50 67.01 -61.81 -60.31
N THR A 51 68.14 -61.32 -60.83
CA THR A 51 68.33 -60.91 -62.22
C THR A 51 69.27 -61.88 -62.96
N ALA A 52 69.35 -61.71 -64.28
CA ALA A 52 70.12 -62.48 -65.26
C ALA A 52 69.49 -63.83 -65.67
N GLY A 53 69.40 -64.16 -66.97
CA GLY A 53 69.87 -63.35 -68.11
C GLY A 53 69.25 -63.72 -69.46
N GLU A 54 69.47 -62.84 -70.42
CA GLU A 54 69.15 -63.00 -71.84
C GLU A 54 70.15 -63.96 -72.50
N GLY A 55 69.79 -64.61 -73.62
CA GLY A 55 70.78 -65.40 -74.37
C GLY A 55 70.23 -66.30 -75.48
N ASN A 56 70.36 -65.81 -76.71
CA ASN A 56 70.06 -66.52 -77.97
C ASN A 56 70.61 -67.96 -78.07
N GLY A 57 69.73 -68.89 -78.44
CA GLY A 57 69.84 -69.66 -79.70
C GLY A 57 71.05 -70.57 -79.95
N ALA A 58 71.23 -70.88 -81.24
CA ALA A 58 72.14 -71.87 -81.82
C ALA A 58 71.83 -73.34 -81.49
N GLU A 59 71.56 -74.08 -82.55
CA GLU A 59 71.58 -75.54 -82.60
C GLU A 59 72.94 -76.09 -82.13
N THR A 60 72.95 -77.28 -81.54
CA THR A 60 74.00 -78.25 -81.86
C THR A 60 73.48 -79.66 -81.65
N GLU A 61 73.61 -80.50 -82.66
CA GLU A 61 73.26 -81.91 -82.56
C GLU A 61 74.27 -82.63 -81.65
N THR A 62 73.78 -83.34 -80.64
CA THR A 62 74.52 -84.45 -80.04
C THR A 62 73.74 -85.72 -80.32
N ALA A 63 74.27 -86.55 -81.23
CA ALA A 63 73.74 -87.87 -81.53
C ALA A 63 73.60 -88.70 -80.24
N PRO A 64 72.63 -89.64 -80.18
CA PRO A 64 72.36 -90.39 -78.95
C PRO A 64 73.59 -91.17 -78.48
N GLU A 65 73.81 -91.23 -77.17
CA GLU A 65 74.66 -92.27 -76.58
C GLU A 65 74.03 -93.62 -76.91
N GLN A 66 74.62 -94.32 -77.88
CA GLN A 66 74.22 -95.64 -78.31
C GLN A 66 74.15 -96.57 -77.08
N PRO A 67 73.02 -97.25 -76.82
CA PRO A 67 72.88 -98.08 -75.63
C PRO A 67 73.97 -99.13 -75.64
N ALA A 68 74.73 -99.21 -74.54
CA ALA A 68 75.93 -100.02 -74.44
C ALA A 68 75.66 -101.45 -74.92
N THR A 69 76.30 -101.83 -76.03
CA THR A 69 76.03 -103.08 -76.74
C THR A 69 76.03 -104.25 -75.76
N PRO A 70 74.89 -104.94 -75.54
CA PRO A 70 74.86 -106.09 -74.66
C PRO A 70 75.92 -107.07 -75.15
N ALA A 71 76.90 -107.38 -74.29
CA ALA A 71 78.16 -108.00 -74.68
C ALA A 71 77.89 -109.19 -75.60
N GLN A 72 78.23 -109.02 -76.89
CA GLN A 72 77.81 -109.93 -77.95
C GLN A 72 78.21 -111.35 -77.53
N PRO A 73 77.26 -112.27 -77.34
CA PRO A 73 77.61 -113.63 -76.92
C PRO A 73 78.55 -114.18 -77.97
N GLU A 74 79.79 -114.50 -77.58
CA GLU A 74 80.87 -114.86 -78.52
C GLU A 74 80.33 -115.88 -79.50
N ALA A 75 80.34 -115.53 -80.79
CA ALA A 75 79.60 -116.25 -81.81
C ALA A 75 80.10 -117.70 -81.84
N LYS A 76 79.31 -118.62 -81.26
CA LYS A 76 79.80 -119.93 -80.87
C LYS A 76 79.98 -120.74 -82.14
N SER A 77 81.22 -121.03 -82.47
CA SER A 77 81.63 -121.69 -83.70
C SER A 77 81.84 -123.19 -83.50
N VAL A 78 81.49 -123.96 -84.52
CA VAL A 78 81.75 -125.40 -84.65
C VAL A 78 82.68 -125.72 -85.84
N ALA A 79 83.23 -124.69 -86.49
CA ALA A 79 84.13 -124.81 -87.65
C ALA A 79 85.41 -125.65 -87.38
N THR A 80 85.76 -125.88 -86.12
CA THR A 80 86.91 -126.72 -85.71
C THR A 80 86.56 -128.19 -85.47
N ALA A 81 85.31 -128.61 -85.71
CA ALA A 81 84.87 -129.98 -85.49
C ALA A 81 85.53 -130.99 -86.46
N SER A 82 85.81 -132.19 -85.96
CA SER A 82 86.52 -133.26 -86.70
C SER A 82 85.66 -133.92 -87.78
N SER A 83 84.33 -133.81 -87.67
CA SER A 83 83.36 -134.31 -88.64
C SER A 83 82.04 -133.51 -88.58
N PRO A 84 81.17 -133.61 -89.60
CA PRO A 84 79.84 -132.98 -89.59
C PRO A 84 78.98 -133.41 -88.38
N GLU A 85 79.07 -134.66 -87.94
CA GLU A 85 78.33 -135.18 -86.78
C GLU A 85 78.77 -134.51 -85.46
N GLU A 86 80.08 -134.24 -85.30
CA GLU A 86 80.58 -133.49 -84.14
C GLU A 86 80.10 -132.03 -84.18
N ALA A 87 80.15 -131.40 -85.36
CA ALA A 87 79.64 -130.04 -85.55
C ALA A 87 78.15 -129.91 -85.19
N LYS A 88 77.31 -130.84 -85.69
CA LYS A 88 75.87 -130.88 -85.41
C LYS A 88 75.56 -130.98 -83.91
N ALA A 89 76.31 -131.82 -83.19
CA ALA A 89 76.12 -132.01 -81.77
C ALA A 89 76.44 -130.73 -80.96
N GLN A 90 77.54 -130.06 -81.29
CA GLN A 90 77.93 -128.80 -80.66
C GLN A 90 76.93 -127.67 -81.00
N ALA A 91 76.58 -127.50 -82.27
CA ALA A 91 75.66 -126.47 -82.73
C ALA A 91 74.29 -126.56 -82.04
N LYS A 92 73.73 -127.77 -81.95
CA LYS A 92 72.47 -128.04 -81.23
C LYS A 92 72.51 -127.63 -79.75
N SER A 93 73.65 -127.81 -79.09
CA SER A 93 73.84 -127.36 -77.70
C SER A 93 73.80 -125.83 -77.61
N TYR A 94 74.46 -125.15 -78.54
CA TYR A 94 74.50 -123.68 -78.57
C TYR A 94 73.14 -123.07 -78.95
N ILE A 95 72.38 -123.69 -79.85
CA ILE A 95 71.00 -123.28 -80.21
C ILE A 95 70.04 -123.40 -79.02
N ALA A 96 70.22 -124.41 -78.16
CA ALA A 96 69.40 -124.58 -76.97
C ALA A 96 69.52 -123.39 -75.99
N GLU A 97 70.69 -122.76 -75.92
CA GLU A 97 70.99 -121.60 -75.06
C GLU A 97 70.42 -120.26 -75.59
N LEU A 98 70.03 -120.17 -76.86
CA LEU A 98 69.58 -118.90 -77.46
C LEU A 98 68.21 -118.45 -76.92
N SER A 99 68.06 -117.14 -76.74
CA SER A 99 66.80 -116.50 -76.28
C SER A 99 65.81 -116.29 -77.44
N ILE A 100 65.48 -117.39 -78.13
CA ILE A 100 64.56 -117.45 -79.27
C ILE A 100 63.46 -118.49 -78.99
N SER A 101 62.37 -118.49 -79.78
CA SER A 101 61.26 -119.42 -79.58
C SER A 101 61.68 -120.88 -79.78
N GLU A 102 61.11 -121.79 -78.98
CA GLU A 102 61.42 -123.24 -79.05
C GLU A 102 61.05 -123.85 -80.42
N GLU A 103 60.07 -123.29 -81.12
CA GLU A 103 59.74 -123.65 -82.50
C GLU A 103 60.88 -123.29 -83.48
N LEU A 104 61.50 -122.12 -83.31
CA LEU A 104 62.64 -121.69 -84.11
C LEU A 104 63.93 -122.48 -83.76
N LYS A 105 64.15 -122.80 -82.48
CA LYS A 105 65.21 -123.76 -82.09
C LYS A 105 65.00 -125.11 -82.77
N THR A 106 63.76 -125.61 -82.78
CA THR A 106 63.39 -126.88 -83.41
C THR A 106 63.63 -126.85 -84.92
N TYR A 107 63.16 -125.82 -85.62
CA TYR A 107 63.40 -125.64 -87.06
C TYR A 107 64.91 -125.54 -87.37
N THR A 108 65.67 -124.79 -86.57
CA THR A 108 67.12 -124.65 -86.78
C THR A 108 67.84 -125.98 -86.56
N ASN A 109 67.50 -126.70 -85.50
CA ASN A 109 68.03 -128.03 -85.24
C ASN A 109 67.76 -129.03 -86.38
N GLN A 110 66.67 -128.85 -87.16
CA GLN A 110 66.39 -129.62 -88.37
C GLN A 110 67.27 -129.21 -89.57
N LYS A 111 67.46 -127.90 -89.82
CA LYS A 111 68.42 -127.41 -90.83
C LYS A 111 69.85 -127.88 -90.52
N ILE A 112 70.24 -127.85 -89.25
CA ILE A 112 71.51 -128.41 -88.73
C ILE A 112 71.61 -129.91 -88.97
N ASP A 113 70.56 -130.70 -88.72
CA ASP A 113 70.57 -132.15 -89.04
C ASP A 113 70.71 -132.43 -90.54
N ALA A 114 70.14 -131.57 -91.39
CA ALA A 114 70.15 -131.71 -92.85
C ALA A 114 71.48 -131.32 -93.51
N ALA A 115 72.30 -130.48 -92.88
CA ALA A 115 73.63 -130.11 -93.36
C ALA A 115 74.53 -131.34 -93.56
N THR A 116 75.43 -131.31 -94.56
CA THR A 116 76.31 -132.44 -94.90
C THR A 116 77.79 -132.19 -94.62
N THR A 117 78.16 -130.93 -94.42
CA THR A 117 79.51 -130.45 -94.14
C THR A 117 79.55 -129.65 -92.84
N VAL A 118 80.75 -129.42 -92.28
CA VAL A 118 80.92 -128.58 -91.08
C VAL A 118 80.56 -127.12 -91.38
N ASP A 119 80.92 -126.60 -92.55
CA ASP A 119 80.67 -125.22 -92.95
C ASP A 119 79.15 -124.91 -93.10
N GLU A 120 78.36 -125.87 -93.61
CA GLU A 120 76.90 -125.76 -93.66
C GLU A 120 76.28 -125.70 -92.25
N VAL A 121 76.81 -126.47 -91.29
CA VAL A 121 76.37 -126.42 -89.88
C VAL A 121 76.74 -125.08 -89.24
N GLU A 122 77.97 -124.62 -89.44
CA GLU A 122 78.45 -123.32 -88.96
C GLU A 122 77.60 -122.16 -89.48
N THR A 123 77.27 -122.16 -90.77
CA THR A 123 76.47 -121.10 -91.39
C THR A 123 75.07 -121.02 -90.76
N GLN A 124 74.35 -122.15 -90.63
CA GLN A 124 73.03 -122.17 -89.99
C GLN A 124 73.07 -121.78 -88.50
N LEU A 125 74.21 -121.99 -87.85
CA LEU A 125 74.42 -121.62 -86.45
C LEU A 125 74.71 -120.13 -86.27
N GLN A 126 75.51 -119.52 -87.15
CA GLN A 126 75.76 -118.08 -87.15
C GLN A 126 74.47 -117.30 -87.52
N ASP A 127 73.75 -117.75 -88.56
CA ASP A 127 72.46 -117.18 -88.99
C ASP A 127 71.47 -116.99 -87.83
N VAL A 128 71.38 -117.98 -86.93
CA VAL A 128 70.40 -117.98 -85.82
C VAL A 128 70.91 -117.21 -84.59
N GLN A 129 72.23 -117.11 -84.41
CA GLN A 129 72.84 -116.27 -83.38
C GLN A 129 72.64 -114.78 -83.70
N GLU A 130 72.84 -114.36 -84.96
CA GLU A 130 72.57 -112.97 -85.37
C GLU A 130 71.08 -112.62 -85.20
N LEU A 131 70.19 -113.50 -85.67
CA LEU A 131 68.75 -113.36 -85.48
C LEU A 131 68.36 -113.17 -84.01
N ALA A 132 68.93 -113.96 -83.10
CA ALA A 132 68.66 -113.86 -81.66
C ALA A 132 69.05 -112.47 -81.10
N VAL A 133 70.18 -111.92 -81.56
CA VAL A 133 70.60 -110.55 -81.19
C VAL A 133 69.62 -109.51 -81.76
N LYS A 134 69.26 -109.60 -83.05
CA LYS A 134 68.31 -108.66 -83.70
C LYS A 134 66.93 -108.65 -83.00
N ILE A 135 66.38 -109.83 -82.67
CA ILE A 135 65.12 -109.94 -81.89
C ILE A 135 65.27 -109.32 -80.49
N THR A 136 66.40 -109.56 -79.81
CA THR A 136 66.66 -109.01 -78.47
C THR A 136 66.74 -107.48 -78.50
N SER A 137 67.47 -106.91 -79.46
CA SER A 137 67.54 -105.46 -79.67
C SER A 137 66.17 -104.85 -80.01
N LEU A 138 65.34 -105.55 -80.79
CA LEU A 138 64.04 -105.05 -81.24
C LEU A 138 63.02 -104.96 -80.09
N MET A 139 63.17 -105.78 -79.06
CA MET A 139 62.37 -105.66 -77.83
C MET A 139 62.68 -104.38 -77.03
N ALA A 140 63.81 -103.70 -77.27
CA ALA A 140 64.24 -102.52 -76.52
C ALA A 140 63.67 -101.17 -77.02
N PHE A 141 63.10 -101.11 -78.24
CA PHE A 141 62.39 -99.93 -78.77
C PHE A 141 61.29 -99.46 -77.79
N GLN A 142 61.11 -98.14 -77.58
CA GLN A 142 60.34 -97.64 -76.43
C GLN A 142 58.87 -97.32 -76.73
N TYR A 143 58.57 -96.95 -77.97
CA TYR A 143 57.27 -96.46 -78.42
C TYR A 143 56.50 -97.53 -79.23
N LEU A 144 57.19 -98.53 -79.78
CA LEU A 144 56.57 -99.73 -80.36
C LEU A 144 55.76 -100.50 -79.31
N THR A 145 54.50 -100.80 -79.63
CA THR A 145 53.63 -101.65 -78.81
C THR A 145 54.16 -103.09 -78.75
N ALA A 146 53.71 -103.87 -77.76
CA ALA A 146 54.02 -105.30 -77.68
C ALA A 146 53.56 -106.06 -78.95
N THR A 147 52.43 -105.66 -79.55
CA THR A 147 51.97 -106.17 -80.85
C THR A 147 52.99 -105.89 -81.94
N GLN A 148 53.41 -104.63 -82.08
CA GLN A 148 54.36 -104.19 -83.10
C GLN A 148 55.70 -104.91 -82.99
N LYS A 149 56.26 -105.00 -81.77
CA LYS A 149 57.48 -105.77 -81.50
C LYS A 149 57.34 -107.25 -81.90
N THR A 150 56.17 -107.84 -81.66
CA THR A 150 55.89 -109.23 -82.06
C THR A 150 55.83 -109.38 -83.58
N VAL A 151 55.25 -108.42 -84.32
CA VAL A 151 55.21 -108.47 -85.80
C VAL A 151 56.60 -108.43 -86.42
N TYR A 152 57.45 -107.49 -86.02
CA TYR A 152 58.81 -107.43 -86.55
C TYR A 152 59.67 -108.61 -86.08
N SER A 153 59.46 -109.11 -84.85
CA SER A 153 60.09 -110.36 -84.39
C SER A 153 59.71 -111.55 -85.26
N ASN A 154 58.43 -111.67 -85.65
CA ASN A 154 57.96 -112.74 -86.52
C ASN A 154 58.48 -112.61 -87.96
N ASP A 155 58.55 -111.38 -88.50
CA ASP A 155 59.13 -111.12 -89.82
C ASP A 155 60.63 -111.48 -89.85
N LEU A 156 61.40 -111.11 -88.82
CA LEU A 156 62.79 -111.58 -88.62
C LEU A 156 62.88 -113.12 -88.62
N VAL A 157 61.97 -113.81 -87.92
CA VAL A 157 61.89 -115.28 -87.88
C VAL A 157 61.52 -115.87 -89.26
N GLU A 158 60.69 -115.21 -90.06
CA GLU A 158 60.38 -115.65 -91.43
C GLU A 158 61.56 -115.43 -92.39
N LYS A 159 62.30 -114.32 -92.28
CA LYS A 159 63.54 -114.11 -93.04
C LYS A 159 64.55 -115.23 -92.76
N TYR A 160 64.72 -115.60 -91.50
CA TYR A 160 65.60 -116.71 -91.11
C TYR A 160 65.20 -118.06 -91.73
N LYS A 161 63.89 -118.32 -91.81
CA LYS A 161 63.31 -119.55 -92.38
C LYS A 161 63.36 -119.60 -93.91
N SER A 162 63.78 -118.54 -94.58
CA SER A 162 63.98 -118.50 -96.04
C SER A 162 65.27 -119.23 -96.45
N ASP A 163 65.34 -119.61 -97.73
CA ASP A 163 66.55 -120.16 -98.36
C ASP A 163 67.46 -119.04 -98.93
N SER A 164 67.40 -117.83 -98.36
CA SER A 164 68.26 -116.69 -98.74
C SER A 164 69.70 -116.90 -98.30
N SER A 165 70.65 -116.44 -99.11
CA SER A 165 72.09 -116.55 -98.86
C SER A 165 72.71 -115.33 -98.17
N ASP A 166 71.94 -114.26 -97.92
CA ASP A 166 72.38 -113.07 -97.20
C ASP A 166 71.29 -112.61 -96.23
N LYS A 167 71.18 -113.35 -95.11
CA LYS A 167 70.17 -113.10 -94.09
C LYS A 167 70.48 -111.89 -93.21
N SER A 168 71.76 -111.51 -93.07
CA SER A 168 72.18 -110.34 -92.29
C SER A 168 71.62 -109.04 -92.86
N THR A 169 71.67 -108.89 -94.19
CA THR A 169 71.01 -107.78 -94.89
C THR A 169 69.49 -107.81 -94.65
N GLU A 170 68.84 -108.97 -94.79
CA GLU A 170 67.38 -109.08 -94.56
C GLU A 170 66.95 -108.77 -93.12
N TYR A 171 67.70 -109.20 -92.10
CA TYR A 171 67.42 -108.83 -90.71
C TYR A 171 67.63 -107.33 -90.46
N THR A 172 68.61 -106.74 -91.12
CA THR A 172 68.90 -105.31 -90.99
C THR A 172 67.77 -104.48 -91.57
N THR A 173 67.25 -104.81 -92.76
CA THR A 173 66.07 -104.15 -93.33
C THR A 173 64.82 -104.25 -92.44
N VAL A 174 64.55 -105.41 -91.83
CA VAL A 174 63.40 -105.58 -90.92
C VAL A 174 63.59 -104.80 -89.60
N PHE A 175 64.83 -104.66 -89.14
CA PHE A 175 65.18 -103.90 -87.93
C PHE A 175 65.09 -102.38 -88.16
N GLU A 176 65.62 -101.89 -89.28
CA GLU A 176 65.53 -100.47 -89.68
C GLU A 176 64.06 -100.03 -89.80
N ALA A 177 63.21 -100.84 -90.45
CA ALA A 177 61.77 -100.58 -90.55
C ALA A 177 61.03 -100.59 -89.20
N ALA A 178 61.62 -101.18 -88.15
CA ALA A 178 61.11 -101.11 -86.78
C ALA A 178 61.59 -99.85 -86.05
N GLU A 179 62.82 -99.40 -86.29
CA GLU A 179 63.39 -98.15 -85.74
C GLU A 179 62.70 -96.90 -86.31
N GLU A 180 62.42 -96.90 -87.62
CA GLU A 180 61.57 -95.90 -88.28
C GLU A 180 60.17 -95.84 -87.63
N SER A 181 59.62 -97.00 -87.29
CA SER A 181 58.29 -97.12 -86.68
C SER A 181 58.25 -96.72 -85.20
N ASP A 182 59.32 -96.96 -84.44
CA ASP A 182 59.48 -96.44 -83.07
C ASP A 182 59.55 -94.90 -83.10
N THR A 183 60.29 -94.36 -84.07
CA THR A 183 60.42 -92.92 -84.31
C THR A 183 59.08 -92.29 -84.71
N LEU A 184 58.31 -92.93 -85.59
CA LEU A 184 56.94 -92.53 -85.93
C LEU A 184 56.02 -92.50 -84.70
N MET A 185 56.00 -93.58 -83.92
CA MET A 185 55.15 -93.70 -82.72
C MET A 185 55.49 -92.61 -81.69
N ARG A 186 56.78 -92.27 -81.52
CA ARG A 186 57.23 -91.14 -80.67
C ARG A 186 56.73 -89.78 -81.18
N ASN A 187 56.84 -89.54 -82.48
CA ASN A 187 56.43 -88.28 -83.09
C ASN A 187 54.91 -88.09 -82.96
N VAL A 188 54.15 -89.16 -83.15
CA VAL A 188 52.69 -89.20 -82.91
C VAL A 188 52.34 -88.90 -81.45
N ASP A 189 53.06 -89.48 -80.48
CA ASP A 189 52.77 -89.22 -79.05
C ASP A 189 53.04 -87.77 -78.64
N THR A 190 54.05 -87.16 -79.27
CA THR A 190 54.39 -85.75 -79.10
C THR A 190 53.28 -84.84 -79.63
N LEU A 191 52.74 -85.14 -80.82
CA LEU A 191 51.58 -84.45 -81.41
C LEU A 191 50.33 -84.59 -80.53
N LEU A 192 49.97 -85.81 -80.13
CA LEU A 192 48.83 -86.05 -79.24
C LEU A 192 48.92 -85.25 -77.93
N THR A 193 50.13 -85.13 -77.36
CA THR A 193 50.41 -84.31 -76.17
C THR A 193 50.21 -82.81 -76.44
N ASN A 194 50.69 -82.30 -77.57
CA ASN A 194 50.48 -80.92 -78.00
C ASN A 194 48.99 -80.61 -78.22
N ALA A 195 48.26 -81.51 -78.86
CA ALA A 195 46.84 -81.37 -79.13
C ALA A 195 46.01 -81.24 -77.84
N ASP A 196 46.30 -82.04 -76.81
CA ASP A 196 45.63 -81.93 -75.51
C ASP A 196 46.06 -80.68 -74.71
N ALA A 197 47.31 -80.21 -74.86
CA ALA A 197 47.73 -78.91 -74.34
C ALA A 197 47.00 -77.73 -75.02
N LEU A 198 46.74 -77.82 -76.33
CA LEU A 198 45.95 -76.83 -77.07
C LEU A 198 44.48 -76.83 -76.63
N LYS A 199 43.87 -78.00 -76.38
CA LYS A 199 42.50 -78.10 -75.83
C LYS A 199 42.37 -77.46 -74.46
N GLN A 200 43.43 -77.50 -73.64
CA GLN A 200 43.50 -76.87 -72.32
C GLN A 200 43.90 -75.38 -72.36
N ASN A 201 44.14 -74.80 -73.54
CA ASN A 201 44.53 -73.40 -73.69
C ASN A 201 43.41 -72.48 -73.16
N ARG A 202 43.74 -71.64 -72.16
CA ARG A 202 42.76 -70.77 -71.48
C ARG A 202 42.01 -69.82 -72.43
N ASN A 203 42.63 -69.41 -73.53
CA ASN A 203 41.95 -68.58 -74.54
C ASN A 203 40.93 -69.38 -75.35
N LEU A 204 41.23 -70.62 -75.72
CA LEU A 204 40.26 -71.51 -76.38
C LEU A 204 39.06 -71.79 -75.47
N VAL A 205 39.33 -72.13 -74.21
CA VAL A 205 38.29 -72.39 -73.20
C VAL A 205 37.43 -71.13 -72.97
N TYR A 206 38.04 -69.95 -72.80
CA TYR A 206 37.30 -68.70 -72.62
C TYR A 206 36.49 -68.32 -73.87
N ALA A 207 37.08 -68.44 -75.06
CA ALA A 207 36.42 -68.13 -76.34
C ALA A 207 35.15 -68.96 -76.53
N LEU A 208 35.24 -70.28 -76.37
CA LEU A 208 34.10 -71.19 -76.54
C LEU A 208 33.05 -71.01 -75.43
N ALA A 209 33.46 -70.74 -74.19
CA ALA A 209 32.54 -70.44 -73.08
C ALA A 209 31.80 -69.11 -73.23
N ASN A 210 32.28 -68.21 -74.10
CA ASN A 210 31.71 -66.88 -74.34
C ASN A 210 31.34 -66.68 -75.83
N GLU A 211 30.98 -67.74 -76.56
CA GLU A 211 30.80 -67.67 -78.02
C GLU A 211 29.68 -66.72 -78.51
N SER A 212 28.81 -66.26 -77.61
CA SER A 212 27.78 -65.24 -77.87
C SER A 212 28.25 -63.79 -77.62
N ASN A 213 29.50 -63.57 -77.21
CA ASN A 213 30.01 -62.21 -76.96
C ASN A 213 30.45 -61.55 -78.28
N GLU A 214 29.80 -60.44 -78.64
CA GLU A 214 30.03 -59.70 -79.89
C GLU A 214 31.47 -59.19 -80.08
N THR A 215 32.27 -59.17 -79.01
CA THR A 215 33.69 -58.80 -79.00
C THR A 215 34.62 -59.94 -79.43
N LEU A 216 34.13 -61.18 -79.44
CA LEU A 216 34.92 -62.38 -79.76
C LEU A 216 34.61 -62.85 -81.19
N LYS A 217 35.24 -62.19 -82.17
CA LYS A 217 35.12 -62.56 -83.58
C LYS A 217 35.90 -63.84 -83.91
N LYS A 218 35.47 -64.51 -84.98
CA LYS A 218 36.01 -65.81 -85.48
C LYS A 218 36.02 -66.97 -84.47
N VAL A 219 35.28 -66.89 -83.35
CA VAL A 219 35.11 -68.03 -82.43
C VAL A 219 34.52 -69.25 -83.13
N GLN A 220 33.64 -69.08 -84.11
CA GLN A 220 33.10 -70.19 -84.90
C GLN A 220 34.16 -70.87 -85.79
N ASP A 221 35.10 -70.10 -86.38
CA ASP A 221 36.21 -70.66 -87.17
C ASP A 221 37.19 -71.45 -86.27
N LEU A 222 37.41 -70.95 -85.04
CA LEU A 222 38.19 -71.61 -84.00
C LEU A 222 37.49 -72.88 -83.48
N LYS A 223 36.18 -72.85 -83.30
CA LYS A 223 35.34 -73.99 -82.90
C LYS A 223 35.42 -75.12 -83.92
N ALA A 224 35.23 -74.81 -85.21
CA ALA A 224 35.38 -75.77 -86.31
C ALA A 224 36.80 -76.35 -86.40
N SER A 225 37.84 -75.55 -86.12
CA SER A 225 39.23 -76.01 -86.06
C SER A 225 39.47 -76.98 -84.89
N LYS A 226 38.98 -76.65 -83.70
CA LYS A 226 39.03 -77.50 -82.51
C LYS A 226 38.30 -78.83 -82.72
N GLU A 227 37.15 -78.82 -83.39
CA GLU A 227 36.40 -80.02 -83.77
C GLU A 227 37.16 -80.88 -84.81
N ALA A 228 37.84 -80.25 -85.77
CA ALA A 228 38.73 -80.96 -86.70
C ALA A 228 39.95 -81.58 -85.97
N LEU A 229 40.55 -80.87 -85.02
CA LEU A 229 41.64 -81.37 -84.19
C LEU A 229 41.21 -82.56 -83.32
N ASP A 230 40.06 -82.48 -82.63
CA ASP A 230 39.51 -83.61 -81.88
C ASP A 230 39.26 -84.83 -82.79
N THR A 231 38.80 -84.58 -84.03
CA THR A 231 38.62 -85.65 -85.03
C THR A 231 39.95 -86.30 -85.41
N LYS A 232 41.02 -85.51 -85.65
CA LYS A 232 42.35 -86.06 -85.98
C LYS A 232 43.06 -86.75 -84.81
N VAL A 233 42.90 -86.23 -83.60
CA VAL A 233 43.33 -86.92 -82.37
C VAL A 233 42.61 -88.27 -82.23
N THR A 234 41.33 -88.36 -82.62
CA THR A 234 40.56 -89.61 -82.58
C THR A 234 41.02 -90.61 -83.66
N GLU A 235 41.22 -90.16 -84.91
CA GLU A 235 41.77 -90.97 -86.00
C GLU A 235 43.15 -91.55 -85.65
N VAL A 236 44.04 -90.73 -85.08
CA VAL A 236 45.43 -91.14 -84.78
C VAL A 236 45.50 -92.07 -83.55
N ASN A 237 44.71 -91.81 -82.50
CA ASN A 237 44.67 -92.68 -81.32
C ASN A 237 44.15 -94.09 -81.62
N SER A 238 43.19 -94.25 -82.55
CA SER A 238 42.69 -95.59 -82.89
C SER A 238 43.80 -96.45 -83.52
N LEU A 239 44.54 -95.88 -84.48
CA LEU A 239 45.66 -96.55 -85.16
C LEU A 239 46.85 -96.84 -84.21
N LYS A 240 47.12 -95.97 -83.23
CA LYS A 240 48.16 -96.18 -82.20
C LYS A 240 47.89 -97.41 -81.31
N SER A 241 46.62 -97.85 -81.20
CA SER A 241 46.16 -98.82 -80.19
C SER A 241 46.19 -100.30 -80.62
N ASP A 242 46.77 -100.61 -81.79
CA ASP A 242 46.48 -101.87 -82.49
C ASP A 242 46.97 -103.14 -81.77
N THR A 243 46.09 -104.14 -81.72
CA THR A 243 46.26 -105.42 -80.98
C THR A 243 46.30 -106.65 -81.89
N ASN A 244 46.15 -106.47 -83.20
CA ASN A 244 46.18 -107.56 -84.17
C ASN A 244 47.52 -107.61 -84.92
N LEU A 245 48.06 -108.83 -85.05
CA LEU A 245 49.32 -109.12 -85.73
C LEU A 245 49.24 -108.78 -87.24
N ASP A 246 48.11 -109.08 -87.88
CA ASP A 246 47.95 -109.02 -89.33
C ASP A 246 47.81 -107.58 -89.87
N THR A 247 47.36 -106.63 -89.04
CA THR A 247 47.08 -105.24 -89.47
C THR A 247 48.19 -104.25 -89.16
N VAL A 248 49.02 -104.51 -88.14
CA VAL A 248 49.98 -103.57 -87.58
C VAL A 248 50.86 -102.84 -88.60
N LYS A 249 51.36 -103.51 -89.65
CA LYS A 249 52.19 -102.87 -90.69
C LYS A 249 51.39 -101.90 -91.55
N ALA A 250 50.13 -102.23 -91.86
CA ALA A 250 49.23 -101.33 -92.57
C ALA A 250 48.80 -100.16 -91.68
N SER A 251 48.54 -100.41 -90.38
CA SER A 251 48.20 -99.36 -89.42
C SER A 251 49.35 -98.38 -89.18
N LEU A 252 50.60 -98.85 -89.14
CA LEU A 252 51.79 -97.98 -89.10
C LEU A 252 51.93 -97.16 -90.40
N GLN A 253 51.68 -97.76 -91.57
CA GLN A 253 51.69 -97.03 -92.83
C GLN A 253 50.56 -95.99 -92.94
N GLU A 254 49.36 -96.28 -92.43
CA GLU A 254 48.29 -95.27 -92.36
C GLU A 254 48.66 -94.18 -91.35
N LEU A 255 49.19 -94.54 -90.17
CA LEU A 255 49.66 -93.61 -89.14
C LEU A 255 50.71 -92.62 -89.67
N GLU A 256 51.66 -93.10 -90.49
CA GLU A 256 52.64 -92.27 -91.20
C GLU A 256 51.97 -91.21 -92.09
N THR A 257 50.90 -91.57 -92.81
CA THR A 257 50.12 -90.62 -93.63
C THR A 257 49.18 -89.71 -92.82
N LYS A 258 48.85 -90.07 -91.58
CA LYS A 258 47.91 -89.35 -90.71
C LYS A 258 48.58 -88.35 -89.78
N LYS A 259 49.84 -88.56 -89.37
CA LYS A 259 50.57 -87.68 -88.45
C LYS A 259 50.61 -86.23 -88.95
N ASP A 260 50.82 -86.02 -90.26
CA ASP A 260 50.93 -84.69 -90.87
C ASP A 260 49.58 -83.96 -90.85
N ALA A 261 48.48 -84.71 -91.01
CA ALA A 261 47.12 -84.16 -90.92
C ALA A 261 46.71 -83.80 -89.48
N LEU A 262 47.28 -84.47 -88.47
CA LEU A 262 47.15 -84.06 -87.06
C LEU A 262 48.00 -82.81 -86.77
N ALA A 263 49.27 -82.79 -87.20
CA ALA A 263 50.17 -81.65 -87.03
C ALA A 263 49.63 -80.36 -87.67
N GLU A 264 49.05 -80.44 -88.88
CA GLU A 264 48.42 -79.28 -89.51
C GLU A 264 47.13 -78.84 -88.80
N ALA A 265 46.37 -79.77 -88.19
CA ALA A 265 45.19 -79.43 -87.38
C ALA A 265 45.54 -78.76 -86.05
N GLU A 266 46.63 -79.18 -85.39
CA GLU A 266 47.20 -78.49 -84.21
C GLU A 266 47.62 -77.06 -84.58
N LYS A 267 48.35 -76.93 -85.69
CA LYS A 267 48.85 -75.67 -86.23
C LYS A 267 47.73 -74.71 -86.65
N ASP A 268 46.67 -75.21 -87.29
CA ASP A 268 45.45 -74.42 -87.60
C ASP A 268 44.73 -73.99 -86.32
N THR A 269 44.61 -74.87 -85.31
CA THR A 269 43.97 -74.55 -84.02
C THR A 269 44.74 -73.47 -83.28
N ASP A 270 46.06 -73.62 -83.11
CA ASP A 270 46.93 -72.62 -82.47
C ASP A 270 46.93 -71.28 -83.22
N ALA A 271 47.02 -71.32 -84.56
CA ALA A 271 46.93 -70.13 -85.40
C ALA A 271 45.58 -69.40 -85.21
N LYS A 272 44.47 -70.13 -85.07
CA LYS A 272 43.14 -69.55 -84.83
C LYS A 272 42.97 -69.03 -83.40
N ILE A 273 43.54 -69.68 -82.38
CA ILE A 273 43.58 -69.12 -81.01
C ILE A 273 44.29 -67.76 -81.05
N LYS A 274 45.46 -67.69 -81.72
CA LYS A 274 46.24 -66.46 -81.89
C LYS A 274 45.50 -65.42 -82.74
N ALA A 275 44.76 -65.84 -83.76
CA ALA A 275 43.94 -64.94 -84.59
C ALA A 275 42.81 -64.27 -83.80
N VAL A 276 42.04 -65.04 -83.01
CA VAL A 276 40.95 -64.51 -82.17
C VAL A 276 41.51 -63.51 -81.14
N VAL A 277 42.65 -63.80 -80.51
CA VAL A 277 43.35 -62.86 -79.61
C VAL A 277 43.76 -61.56 -80.33
N SER A 278 44.40 -61.69 -81.50
CA SER A 278 44.90 -60.54 -82.28
C SER A 278 43.77 -59.66 -82.83
N GLU A 279 42.67 -60.27 -83.28
CA GLU A 279 41.49 -59.56 -83.78
C GLU A 279 40.74 -58.88 -82.64
N THR A 280 40.55 -59.55 -81.49
CA THR A 280 39.94 -58.95 -80.28
C THR A 280 40.78 -57.76 -79.78
N LYS A 281 42.11 -57.88 -79.77
CA LYS A 281 43.05 -56.77 -79.48
C LYS A 281 42.85 -55.61 -80.45
N THR A 282 42.74 -55.90 -81.75
CA THR A 282 42.57 -54.88 -82.80
C THR A 282 41.22 -54.17 -82.70
N GLU A 283 40.15 -54.92 -82.44
CA GLU A 283 38.79 -54.38 -82.24
C GLU A 283 38.71 -53.51 -80.98
N LEU A 284 39.31 -53.92 -79.87
CA LEU A 284 39.42 -53.09 -78.67
C LEU A 284 40.13 -51.76 -78.98
N LYS A 285 41.28 -51.79 -79.67
CA LYS A 285 42.00 -50.56 -80.05
C LYS A 285 41.16 -49.64 -80.95
N ASN A 286 40.50 -50.20 -81.96
CA ASN A 286 39.66 -49.44 -82.90
C ASN A 286 38.44 -48.83 -82.21
N PHE A 287 37.80 -49.57 -81.30
CA PHE A 287 36.70 -49.06 -80.47
C PHE A 287 37.19 -47.91 -79.58
N VAL A 288 38.28 -48.11 -78.85
CA VAL A 288 38.90 -47.08 -78.00
C VAL A 288 39.32 -45.85 -78.81
N GLU A 289 39.79 -46.00 -80.05
CA GLU A 289 40.08 -44.87 -80.93
C GLU A 289 38.82 -44.04 -81.22
N GLY A 290 37.73 -44.72 -81.60
CA GLY A 290 36.45 -44.11 -81.98
C GLY A 290 35.61 -43.55 -80.82
N THR A 291 35.99 -43.78 -79.56
CA THR A 291 35.36 -43.12 -78.40
C THR A 291 35.56 -41.60 -78.43
N SER A 292 34.60 -40.86 -77.86
CA SER A 292 34.51 -39.40 -77.96
C SER A 292 34.39 -38.68 -76.61
N HIS A 293 34.09 -39.39 -75.53
CA HIS A 293 33.90 -38.82 -74.19
C HIS A 293 35.00 -39.17 -73.18
N ILE A 294 35.87 -40.15 -73.48
CA ILE A 294 37.02 -40.50 -72.62
C ILE A 294 38.32 -39.76 -72.99
N SER A 295 39.23 -39.62 -72.01
CA SER A 295 40.51 -38.92 -72.20
C SER A 295 41.47 -39.66 -73.14
N GLU A 296 42.30 -38.91 -73.89
CA GLU A 296 43.34 -39.51 -74.75
C GLU A 296 44.42 -40.24 -73.95
N SER A 297 44.64 -39.82 -72.69
CA SER A 297 45.47 -40.54 -71.72
C SER A 297 44.91 -41.93 -71.42
N LEU A 298 43.60 -42.05 -71.20
CA LEU A 298 42.93 -43.35 -71.02
C LEU A 298 42.93 -44.16 -72.31
N LYS A 299 42.63 -43.56 -73.46
CA LYS A 299 42.72 -44.24 -74.77
C LYS A 299 44.08 -44.89 -74.96
N THR A 300 45.15 -44.11 -74.74
CA THR A 300 46.54 -44.58 -74.81
C THR A 300 46.78 -45.73 -73.84
N LYS A 301 46.43 -45.56 -72.55
CA LYS A 301 46.61 -46.55 -71.48
C LYS A 301 45.87 -47.87 -71.75
N THR A 302 44.66 -47.82 -72.29
CA THR A 302 43.89 -49.01 -72.68
C THR A 302 44.50 -49.69 -73.90
N LYS A 303 44.93 -48.95 -74.94
CA LYS A 303 45.66 -49.48 -76.10
C LYS A 303 46.96 -50.20 -75.64
N ASP A 304 47.68 -49.61 -74.67
CA ASP A 304 48.90 -50.13 -74.06
C ASP A 304 48.69 -51.42 -73.24
N LYS A 305 47.62 -51.47 -72.43
CA LYS A 305 47.24 -52.67 -71.67
C LYS A 305 46.76 -53.79 -72.57
N ALA A 306 45.95 -53.45 -73.58
CA ALA A 306 45.55 -54.37 -74.63
C ALA A 306 46.78 -54.97 -75.32
N ASP A 307 47.85 -54.20 -75.53
CA ASP A 307 49.06 -54.72 -76.15
C ASP A 307 49.84 -55.70 -75.28
N LYS A 308 49.86 -55.49 -73.96
CA LYS A 308 50.62 -56.28 -72.98
C LYS A 308 49.93 -57.58 -72.56
N THR A 309 48.63 -57.75 -72.83
CA THR A 309 47.90 -58.99 -72.55
C THR A 309 47.66 -59.84 -73.79
N ASN A 310 47.74 -61.16 -73.61
CA ASN A 310 47.31 -62.16 -74.58
C ASN A 310 46.07 -62.94 -74.10
N TRP A 311 45.44 -62.54 -72.98
CA TRP A 311 44.26 -63.21 -72.43
C TRP A 311 42.96 -62.54 -72.91
N LEU A 312 42.10 -63.31 -73.59
CA LEU A 312 40.83 -62.81 -74.13
C LEU A 312 39.90 -62.22 -73.05
N SER A 313 39.87 -62.81 -71.86
CA SER A 313 39.06 -62.31 -70.74
C SER A 313 39.39 -60.86 -70.38
N SER A 314 40.68 -60.52 -70.31
CA SER A 314 41.13 -59.17 -70.00
C SER A 314 40.85 -58.19 -71.14
N LEU A 315 40.91 -58.63 -72.40
CA LEU A 315 40.56 -57.77 -73.55
C LEU A 315 39.06 -57.45 -73.59
N VAL A 316 38.20 -58.43 -73.30
CA VAL A 316 36.75 -58.23 -73.19
C VAL A 316 36.39 -57.33 -72.01
N GLU A 317 37.00 -57.56 -70.84
CA GLU A 317 36.81 -56.74 -69.65
C GLU A 317 37.20 -55.28 -69.90
N LEU A 318 38.40 -55.03 -70.43
CA LEU A 318 38.85 -53.69 -70.83
C LEU A 318 37.87 -53.01 -71.79
N LYS A 319 37.32 -53.72 -72.78
CA LYS A 319 36.33 -53.14 -73.71
C LYS A 319 35.04 -52.75 -72.97
N ASN A 320 34.47 -53.66 -72.19
CA ASN A 320 33.21 -53.44 -71.47
C ASN A 320 33.32 -52.23 -70.51
N THR A 321 34.47 -52.08 -69.84
CA THR A 321 34.71 -50.94 -68.95
C THR A 321 34.81 -49.61 -69.69
N ILE A 322 35.38 -49.58 -70.90
CA ILE A 322 35.39 -48.37 -71.74
C ILE A 322 34.01 -48.08 -72.36
N VAL A 323 33.21 -49.09 -72.71
CA VAL A 323 31.80 -48.91 -73.12
C VAL A 323 31.03 -48.15 -72.03
N ALA A 324 31.10 -48.62 -70.78
CA ALA A 324 30.41 -47.97 -69.66
C ALA A 324 30.86 -46.51 -69.46
N LEU A 325 32.15 -46.20 -69.62
CA LEU A 325 32.64 -44.82 -69.53
C LEU A 325 32.15 -43.93 -70.68
N GLU A 326 32.11 -44.44 -71.91
CA GLU A 326 31.60 -43.69 -73.08
C GLU A 326 30.09 -43.44 -72.99
N GLU A 327 29.33 -44.33 -72.33
CA GLU A 327 27.88 -44.18 -72.10
C GLU A 327 27.54 -43.30 -70.88
N ASP A 328 28.17 -43.51 -69.72
CA ASP A 328 27.86 -42.76 -68.49
C ASP A 328 28.37 -41.30 -68.53
N THR A 329 29.46 -41.00 -69.25
CA THR A 329 30.03 -39.64 -69.31
C THR A 329 29.09 -38.58 -69.90
N PRO A 330 28.47 -38.74 -71.09
CA PRO A 330 27.51 -37.77 -71.60
C PRO A 330 26.27 -37.62 -70.71
N VAL A 331 25.87 -38.68 -69.98
CA VAL A 331 24.77 -38.60 -68.99
C VAL A 331 25.17 -37.74 -67.79
N ALA A 332 26.39 -37.90 -67.27
CA ALA A 332 26.91 -37.09 -66.18
C ALA A 332 27.04 -35.60 -66.58
N VAL A 333 27.52 -35.32 -67.80
CA VAL A 333 27.59 -33.96 -68.37
C VAL A 333 26.19 -33.35 -68.53
N ALA A 334 25.22 -34.10 -69.06
CA ALA A 334 23.85 -33.63 -69.23
C ALA A 334 23.15 -33.31 -67.89
N GLU A 335 23.48 -34.05 -66.83
CA GLU A 335 22.96 -33.79 -65.48
C GLU A 335 23.60 -32.54 -64.86
N VAL A 336 24.94 -32.40 -64.96
CA VAL A 336 25.69 -31.22 -64.51
C VAL A 336 25.23 -29.93 -65.19
N ASN A 337 24.92 -29.99 -66.48
CA ASN A 337 24.48 -28.82 -67.26
C ASN A 337 23.10 -28.28 -66.84
N LYS A 338 22.39 -28.93 -65.91
CA LYS A 338 21.15 -28.39 -65.30
C LYS A 338 21.41 -27.35 -64.21
N GLN A 339 22.64 -27.22 -63.70
CA GLN A 339 22.94 -26.40 -62.50
C GLN A 339 22.35 -24.99 -62.57
N ASP A 340 22.60 -24.26 -63.64
CA ASP A 340 22.14 -22.87 -63.80
C ASP A 340 20.61 -22.73 -63.82
N ALA A 341 19.90 -23.73 -64.35
CA ALA A 341 18.45 -23.78 -64.33
C ALA A 341 17.91 -24.12 -62.94
N VAL A 342 18.46 -25.16 -62.29
CA VAL A 342 18.09 -25.56 -60.92
C VAL A 342 18.34 -24.42 -59.94
N HIS A 343 19.45 -23.68 -60.06
CA HIS A 343 19.75 -22.51 -59.24
C HIS A 343 18.71 -21.38 -59.37
N GLY A 344 18.06 -21.26 -60.53
CA GLY A 344 16.97 -20.30 -60.77
C GLY A 344 15.59 -20.77 -60.31
N GLU A 345 15.42 -22.03 -59.93
CA GLU A 345 14.12 -22.61 -59.55
C GLU A 345 13.80 -22.40 -58.06
N THR A 346 12.50 -22.22 -57.77
CA THR A 346 11.93 -22.10 -56.42
C THR A 346 12.42 -23.19 -55.46
N LYS A 347 12.62 -24.41 -55.98
CA LYS A 347 13.10 -25.58 -55.22
C LYS A 347 14.50 -25.37 -54.65
N TYR A 348 15.40 -24.68 -55.36
CA TYR A 348 16.73 -24.35 -54.89
C TYR A 348 16.76 -23.03 -54.12
N LEU A 349 16.15 -21.96 -54.66
CA LEU A 349 16.20 -20.62 -54.07
C LEU A 349 15.75 -20.62 -52.59
N ASN A 350 14.66 -21.35 -52.30
CA ASN A 350 14.09 -21.46 -50.95
C ASN A 350 14.53 -22.72 -50.17
N ALA A 351 15.40 -23.59 -50.72
CA ALA A 351 15.89 -24.76 -49.99
C ALA A 351 16.64 -24.37 -48.70
N GLU A 352 16.80 -25.31 -47.78
CA GLU A 352 17.76 -25.17 -46.68
C GLU A 352 19.20 -25.23 -47.22
N ASP A 353 20.12 -24.49 -46.58
CA ASP A 353 21.44 -24.24 -47.15
C ASP A 353 22.34 -25.49 -47.16
N ASP A 354 22.06 -26.49 -46.32
CA ASP A 354 22.69 -27.81 -46.35
C ASP A 354 22.34 -28.60 -47.62
N LYS A 355 21.07 -28.52 -48.07
CA LYS A 355 20.58 -29.15 -49.30
C LYS A 355 21.09 -28.44 -50.55
N LYS A 356 21.18 -27.10 -50.52
CA LYS A 356 21.87 -26.34 -51.57
C LYS A 356 23.33 -26.77 -51.68
N GLN A 357 24.04 -26.80 -50.56
CA GLN A 357 25.43 -27.22 -50.49
C GLN A 357 25.62 -28.69 -50.92
N ALA A 358 24.67 -29.59 -50.60
CA ALA A 358 24.71 -30.98 -51.06
C ALA A 358 24.59 -31.07 -52.60
N TYR A 359 23.68 -30.32 -53.21
CA TYR A 359 23.54 -30.23 -54.66
C TYR A 359 24.82 -29.66 -55.32
N ASP A 360 25.30 -28.51 -54.84
CA ASP A 360 26.50 -27.86 -55.38
C ASP A 360 27.76 -28.73 -55.22
N ASN A 361 27.92 -29.41 -54.08
CA ASN A 361 29.00 -30.36 -53.87
C ASN A 361 28.92 -31.57 -54.81
N ALA A 362 27.72 -32.06 -55.12
CA ALA A 362 27.53 -33.16 -56.07
C ALA A 362 27.84 -32.72 -57.51
N VAL A 363 27.36 -31.55 -57.94
CA VAL A 363 27.73 -30.97 -59.25
C VAL A 363 29.25 -30.76 -59.32
N LYS A 364 29.85 -30.21 -58.26
CA LYS A 364 31.30 -30.00 -58.17
C LYS A 364 32.05 -31.33 -58.22
N ALA A 365 31.61 -32.38 -57.54
CA ALA A 365 32.29 -33.68 -57.54
C ALA A 365 32.31 -34.33 -58.93
N ILE A 366 31.26 -34.15 -59.74
CA ILE A 366 31.27 -34.58 -61.15
C ILE A 366 32.19 -33.69 -61.98
N LYS A 367 32.09 -32.36 -61.89
CA LYS A 367 33.01 -31.43 -62.59
C LYS A 367 34.48 -31.73 -62.27
N ASP A 368 34.80 -31.89 -60.99
CA ASP A 368 36.12 -32.26 -60.47
C ASP A 368 36.64 -33.60 -61.05
N LEU A 369 35.76 -34.54 -61.43
CA LEU A 369 36.14 -35.84 -62.01
C LEU A 369 36.27 -35.80 -63.54
N LEU A 370 35.46 -34.98 -64.21
CA LEU A 370 35.53 -34.72 -65.66
C LEU A 370 36.70 -33.80 -66.04
N GLU A 371 37.19 -32.98 -65.11
CA GLU A 371 38.31 -32.05 -65.34
C GLU A 371 39.67 -32.73 -65.48
N GLY A 372 40.17 -32.80 -66.72
CA GLY A 372 41.53 -33.26 -67.05
C GLY A 372 41.67 -34.77 -67.13
N ASP A 373 42.90 -35.27 -67.17
CA ASP A 373 43.21 -36.71 -67.20
C ASP A 373 42.95 -37.41 -65.86
N LYS A 374 41.74 -37.27 -65.31
CA LYS A 374 41.21 -37.99 -64.13
C LYS A 374 40.25 -39.11 -64.53
N LEU A 375 39.61 -38.97 -65.69
CA LEU A 375 39.08 -40.07 -66.50
C LEU A 375 40.25 -40.90 -67.06
N ASN A 376 41.06 -41.52 -66.19
CA ASN A 376 42.33 -42.18 -66.53
C ASN A 376 42.45 -43.63 -66.01
N SER A 377 41.42 -44.16 -65.35
CA SER A 377 41.43 -45.49 -64.74
C SER A 377 40.21 -46.26 -65.22
N GLU A 378 40.43 -47.37 -65.94
CA GLU A 378 39.32 -48.20 -66.40
C GLU A 378 38.47 -48.67 -65.20
N THR A 379 39.08 -49.42 -64.28
CA THR A 379 38.37 -50.20 -63.25
C THR A 379 37.68 -49.37 -62.16
N THR A 380 38.13 -48.13 -61.90
CA THR A 380 37.61 -47.32 -60.80
C THR A 380 36.70 -46.19 -61.24
N THR A 381 36.94 -45.58 -62.41
CA THR A 381 36.27 -44.32 -62.75
C THR A 381 34.83 -44.51 -63.23
N ALA A 382 34.49 -45.59 -63.95
CA ALA A 382 33.12 -45.82 -64.42
C ALA A 382 32.11 -45.97 -63.25
N PRO A 383 32.36 -46.86 -62.25
CA PRO A 383 31.48 -46.97 -61.09
C PRO A 383 31.40 -45.67 -60.27
N GLN A 384 32.50 -44.92 -60.18
CA GLN A 384 32.55 -43.64 -59.46
C GLN A 384 31.71 -42.55 -60.15
N LEU A 385 31.86 -42.39 -61.47
CA LEU A 385 31.14 -41.38 -62.25
C LEU A 385 29.62 -41.63 -62.24
N LYS A 386 29.23 -42.90 -62.38
CA LYS A 386 27.84 -43.33 -62.24
C LYS A 386 27.28 -43.01 -60.86
N LYS A 387 27.99 -43.40 -59.79
CA LYS A 387 27.55 -43.12 -58.41
C LYS A 387 27.40 -41.61 -58.17
N LEU A 388 28.35 -40.79 -58.60
CA LEU A 388 28.25 -39.32 -58.43
C LEU A 388 27.06 -38.74 -59.21
N THR A 389 26.72 -39.30 -60.37
CA THR A 389 25.54 -38.91 -61.15
C THR A 389 24.23 -39.31 -60.47
N GLU A 390 24.20 -40.45 -59.76
CA GLU A 390 23.09 -40.87 -58.91
C GLU A 390 22.99 -40.00 -57.63
N ASP A 391 24.13 -39.67 -57.00
CA ASP A 391 24.21 -38.76 -55.85
C ASP A 391 23.70 -37.35 -56.20
N LEU A 392 24.03 -36.82 -57.39
CA LEU A 392 23.53 -35.53 -57.87
C LEU A 392 22.01 -35.53 -58.04
N LYS A 393 21.44 -36.57 -58.66
CA LYS A 393 19.99 -36.72 -58.82
C LYS A 393 19.27 -36.82 -57.47
N ALA A 394 19.87 -37.52 -56.51
CA ALA A 394 19.35 -37.59 -55.14
C ALA A 394 19.44 -36.22 -54.42
N ALA A 395 20.51 -35.46 -54.64
CA ALA A 395 20.67 -34.12 -54.07
C ALA A 395 19.67 -33.11 -54.70
N GLU A 396 19.42 -33.17 -56.01
CA GLU A 396 18.40 -32.33 -56.67
C GLU A 396 17.01 -32.64 -56.13
N ALA A 397 16.67 -33.93 -55.98
CA ALA A 397 15.39 -34.37 -55.42
C ALA A 397 15.24 -34.04 -53.91
N ALA A 398 16.34 -33.74 -53.21
CA ALA A 398 16.33 -33.31 -51.81
C ALA A 398 16.12 -31.79 -51.63
N LEU A 399 16.18 -30.99 -52.71
CA LEU A 399 15.95 -29.54 -52.68
C LEU A 399 14.49 -29.23 -52.33
N ASN A 400 14.26 -28.82 -51.09
CA ASN A 400 12.92 -28.71 -50.48
C ASN A 400 12.29 -27.30 -50.56
N GLY A 401 12.81 -26.40 -51.40
CA GLY A 401 12.42 -24.99 -51.38
C GLY A 401 10.95 -24.72 -51.69
N GLU A 402 10.29 -25.54 -52.50
CA GLU A 402 8.85 -25.41 -52.77
C GLU A 402 8.01 -25.77 -51.53
N GLY A 403 8.37 -26.86 -50.84
CA GLY A 403 7.74 -27.25 -49.59
C GLY A 403 7.95 -26.22 -48.48
N ARG A 404 9.18 -25.73 -48.33
CA ARG A 404 9.52 -24.68 -47.35
C ARG A 404 8.84 -23.35 -47.65
N LEU A 405 8.77 -22.93 -48.92
CA LEU A 405 7.99 -21.74 -49.30
C LEU A 405 6.53 -21.89 -48.91
N LYS A 406 5.93 -23.05 -49.20
CA LYS A 406 4.52 -23.34 -48.88
C LYS A 406 4.27 -23.37 -47.36
N GLU A 407 5.15 -23.98 -46.59
CA GLU A 407 5.10 -24.00 -45.12
C GLU A 407 5.18 -22.59 -44.53
N VAL A 408 6.09 -21.74 -45.03
CA VAL A 408 6.22 -20.34 -44.60
C VAL A 408 5.00 -19.53 -45.02
N GLN A 409 4.46 -19.71 -46.23
CA GLN A 409 3.21 -19.07 -46.67
C GLN A 409 2.04 -19.41 -45.74
N ASP A 410 1.81 -20.67 -45.43
CA ASP A 410 0.67 -21.08 -44.60
C ASP A 410 0.87 -20.66 -43.13
N THR A 411 2.10 -20.69 -42.62
CA THR A 411 2.47 -20.15 -41.30
C THR A 411 2.22 -18.64 -41.21
N ALA A 412 2.63 -17.88 -42.23
CA ALA A 412 2.44 -16.44 -42.28
C ALA A 412 0.95 -16.05 -42.34
N LYS A 413 0.15 -16.78 -43.13
CA LYS A 413 -1.31 -16.60 -43.18
C LYS A 413 -1.98 -16.89 -41.84
N ALA A 414 -1.62 -17.99 -41.17
CA ALA A 414 -2.13 -18.33 -39.85
C ALA A 414 -1.75 -17.27 -38.78
N ALA A 415 -0.54 -16.73 -38.86
CA ALA A 415 -0.12 -15.61 -38.00
C ALA A 415 -0.93 -14.33 -38.27
N ILE A 416 -1.26 -14.03 -39.54
CA ILE A 416 -2.12 -12.89 -39.93
C ILE A 416 -3.57 -13.08 -39.43
N ASP A 417 -4.11 -14.30 -39.48
CA ASP A 417 -5.42 -14.59 -38.91
C ASP A 417 -5.48 -14.35 -37.41
N ALA A 418 -4.40 -14.60 -36.68
CA ALA A 418 -4.30 -14.36 -35.24
C ALA A 418 -4.21 -12.86 -34.84
N LEU A 419 -3.96 -11.93 -35.77
CA LEU A 419 -3.82 -10.49 -35.47
C LEU A 419 -5.17 -9.87 -35.08
N PRO A 420 -5.41 -9.44 -33.83
CA PRO A 420 -6.76 -9.12 -33.35
C PRO A 420 -7.30 -7.75 -33.80
N TYR A 421 -6.44 -6.79 -34.15
CA TYR A 421 -6.82 -5.39 -34.41
C TYR A 421 -6.93 -5.05 -35.91
N LEU A 422 -6.75 -6.03 -36.80
CA LEU A 422 -6.94 -5.88 -38.25
C LEU A 422 -8.29 -6.46 -38.67
N SER A 423 -9.04 -5.72 -39.49
CA SER A 423 -10.27 -6.25 -40.10
C SER A 423 -9.97 -7.39 -41.08
N THR A 424 -10.99 -8.22 -41.35
CA THR A 424 -10.91 -9.30 -42.33
C THR A 424 -10.44 -8.81 -43.71
N ALA A 425 -10.83 -7.60 -44.13
CA ALA A 425 -10.41 -7.02 -45.40
C ALA A 425 -8.89 -6.78 -45.48
N ILE A 426 -8.26 -6.35 -44.37
CA ILE A 426 -6.80 -6.18 -44.29
C ILE A 426 -6.11 -7.55 -44.26
N LYS A 427 -6.64 -8.50 -43.49
CA LYS A 427 -6.10 -9.87 -43.38
C LYS A 427 -6.07 -10.56 -44.75
N GLU A 428 -7.21 -10.59 -45.45
CA GLU A 428 -7.30 -11.19 -46.78
C GLU A 428 -6.40 -10.47 -47.81
N HIS A 429 -6.19 -9.16 -47.69
CA HIS A 429 -5.22 -8.45 -48.54
C HIS A 429 -3.80 -8.98 -48.33
N PHE A 430 -3.29 -9.04 -47.10
CA PHE A 430 -1.95 -9.57 -46.84
C PHE A 430 -1.80 -11.05 -47.22
N LYS A 431 -2.82 -11.89 -46.98
CA LYS A 431 -2.83 -13.29 -47.45
C LYS A 431 -2.72 -13.39 -48.97
N ALA A 432 -3.49 -12.57 -49.68
CA ALA A 432 -3.50 -12.53 -51.15
C ALA A 432 -2.19 -11.97 -51.75
N GLU A 433 -1.48 -11.08 -51.05
CA GLU A 433 -0.12 -10.70 -51.45
C GLU A 433 0.90 -11.81 -51.17
N ILE A 434 0.76 -12.55 -50.05
CA ILE A 434 1.62 -13.70 -49.72
C ILE A 434 1.51 -14.82 -50.75
N ASP A 435 0.31 -15.11 -51.26
CA ASP A 435 0.07 -16.11 -52.32
C ASP A 435 0.78 -15.80 -53.65
N LYS A 436 1.21 -14.55 -53.88
CA LYS A 436 1.94 -14.14 -55.10
C LYS A 436 3.46 -14.33 -54.98
N GLN A 437 3.99 -14.56 -53.78
CA GLN A 437 5.43 -14.53 -53.55
C GLN A 437 6.09 -15.88 -53.82
N THR A 438 7.20 -15.84 -54.55
CA THR A 438 8.05 -17.01 -54.87
C THR A 438 9.26 -17.14 -53.95
N LEU A 439 9.43 -16.24 -52.97
CA LEU A 439 10.58 -16.18 -52.06
C LEU A 439 10.14 -16.09 -50.60
N VAL A 440 10.72 -16.93 -49.75
CA VAL A 440 10.48 -17.00 -48.29
C VAL A 440 10.64 -15.63 -47.62
N ALA A 441 11.73 -14.92 -47.92
CA ALA A 441 12.02 -13.61 -47.31
C ALA A 441 10.97 -12.53 -47.61
N GLU A 442 10.27 -12.63 -48.75
CA GLU A 442 9.23 -11.66 -49.13
C GLU A 442 7.87 -11.99 -48.49
N VAL A 443 7.59 -13.28 -48.25
CA VAL A 443 6.48 -13.72 -47.39
C VAL A 443 6.68 -13.23 -45.95
N GLU A 444 7.89 -13.43 -45.40
CA GLU A 444 8.27 -12.93 -44.06
C GLU A 444 8.16 -11.40 -43.96
N ARG A 445 8.55 -10.67 -45.02
CA ARG A 445 8.40 -9.21 -45.11
C ARG A 445 6.93 -8.76 -45.04
N LEU A 446 6.04 -9.42 -45.77
CA LEU A 446 4.60 -9.15 -45.76
C LEU A 446 3.95 -9.50 -44.41
N GLN A 447 4.31 -10.66 -43.83
CA GLN A 447 3.88 -11.05 -42.49
C GLN A 447 4.26 -9.97 -41.46
N LYS A 448 5.51 -9.50 -41.49
CA LYS A 448 5.98 -8.45 -40.58
C LYS A 448 5.21 -7.14 -40.78
N GLN A 449 4.93 -6.73 -42.02
CA GLN A 449 4.13 -5.53 -42.28
C GLN A 449 2.71 -5.63 -41.69
N ALA A 450 2.07 -6.79 -41.75
CA ALA A 450 0.79 -7.02 -41.10
C ALA A 450 0.91 -6.91 -39.56
N THR A 451 1.95 -7.51 -38.95
CA THR A 451 2.21 -7.40 -37.51
C THR A 451 2.49 -5.96 -37.06
N ASP A 452 3.31 -5.21 -37.79
CA ASP A 452 3.64 -3.80 -37.51
C ASP A 452 2.38 -2.90 -37.62
N LEU A 453 1.48 -3.19 -38.57
CA LEU A 453 0.20 -2.50 -38.72
C LEU A 453 -0.77 -2.86 -37.58
N ASN A 454 -0.83 -4.12 -37.16
CA ASN A 454 -1.65 -4.55 -36.02
C ASN A 454 -1.24 -3.87 -34.71
N ALA A 455 0.06 -3.77 -34.44
CA ALA A 455 0.57 -3.05 -33.27
C ALA A 455 0.27 -1.54 -33.35
N SER A 456 0.30 -0.95 -34.54
CA SER A 456 -0.10 0.44 -34.76
C SER A 456 -1.60 0.66 -34.51
N ALA A 457 -2.44 -0.31 -34.91
CA ALA A 457 -3.88 -0.29 -34.67
C ALA A 457 -4.22 -0.47 -33.17
N GLU A 458 -3.49 -1.33 -32.45
CA GLU A 458 -3.60 -1.48 -31.00
C GLU A 458 -3.40 -0.14 -30.27
N GLU A 459 -2.32 0.58 -30.61
CA GLU A 459 -2.03 1.89 -30.02
C GLU A 459 -3.12 2.92 -30.35
N LEU A 460 -3.62 2.96 -31.59
CA LEU A 460 -4.75 3.83 -31.95
C LEU A 460 -6.01 3.52 -31.12
N ILE A 461 -6.35 2.24 -30.95
CA ILE A 461 -7.51 1.80 -30.16
C ILE A 461 -7.33 2.18 -28.68
N ASN A 462 -6.12 2.06 -28.15
CA ASN A 462 -5.79 2.46 -26.78
C ASN A 462 -5.92 3.98 -26.59
N GLN A 463 -5.48 4.79 -27.55
CA GLN A 463 -5.64 6.25 -27.49
C GLN A 463 -7.09 6.69 -27.66
N VAL A 464 -7.88 6.07 -28.56
CA VAL A 464 -9.33 6.31 -28.66
C VAL A 464 -10.05 5.98 -27.33
N LYS A 465 -9.73 4.85 -26.71
CA LYS A 465 -10.25 4.48 -25.38
C LYS A 465 -9.83 5.47 -24.29
N ALA A 466 -8.60 5.99 -24.33
CA ALA A 466 -8.13 7.03 -23.42
C ALA A 466 -8.88 8.37 -23.62
N ALA A 467 -9.21 8.74 -24.86
CA ALA A 467 -10.01 9.93 -25.17
C ALA A 467 -11.45 9.81 -24.61
N ILE A 468 -12.07 8.64 -24.75
CA ILE A 468 -13.37 8.33 -24.14
C ILE A 468 -13.27 8.40 -22.61
N ALA A 469 -12.22 7.83 -22.01
CA ALA A 469 -12.03 7.78 -20.57
C ALA A 469 -11.73 9.14 -19.91
N VAL A 470 -11.09 10.09 -20.62
CA VAL A 470 -10.78 11.42 -20.05
C VAL A 470 -11.97 12.38 -20.09
N LYS A 471 -12.92 12.20 -21.01
CA LYS A 471 -14.11 13.05 -21.17
C LYS A 471 -14.96 13.29 -19.90
N PRO A 472 -15.25 12.30 -19.04
CA PRO A 472 -15.98 12.54 -17.79
C PRO A 472 -15.16 13.21 -16.67
N THR A 473 -13.85 13.45 -16.86
CA THR A 473 -12.96 13.97 -15.80
C THR A 473 -12.93 15.50 -15.74
N VAL A 474 -12.47 16.06 -14.61
CA VAL A 474 -12.18 17.49 -14.48
C VAL A 474 -11.17 18.00 -15.51
N LYS A 475 -10.19 17.16 -15.91
CA LYS A 475 -9.18 17.50 -16.92
C LYS A 475 -9.79 17.90 -18.26
N TYR A 476 -10.88 17.24 -18.68
CA TYR A 476 -11.63 17.58 -19.91
C TYR A 476 -12.74 18.59 -19.66
N THR A 477 -13.62 18.34 -18.67
CA THR A 477 -14.84 19.14 -18.47
C THR A 477 -14.56 20.60 -18.12
N LEU A 478 -13.38 20.90 -17.57
CA LEU A 478 -12.93 22.26 -17.24
C LEU A 478 -11.82 22.78 -18.17
N ALA A 479 -11.49 22.06 -19.25
CA ALA A 479 -10.42 22.47 -20.16
C ALA A 479 -10.73 23.78 -20.89
N SER A 480 -9.67 24.57 -21.11
CA SER A 480 -9.73 25.92 -21.65
C SER A 480 -10.27 25.97 -23.08
N GLU A 481 -11.16 26.94 -23.30
CA GLU A 481 -11.76 27.21 -24.62
C GLU A 481 -10.85 28.07 -25.51
N THR A 482 -9.77 28.62 -24.95
CA THR A 482 -8.76 29.43 -25.64
C THR A 482 -7.34 28.93 -25.33
N PRO A 483 -6.36 29.06 -26.26
CA PRO A 483 -6.50 29.61 -27.61
C PRO A 483 -7.33 28.74 -28.56
N ASP A 484 -7.18 27.42 -28.51
CA ASP A 484 -7.60 26.51 -29.60
C ASP A 484 -8.74 25.53 -29.22
N ASN A 485 -9.56 25.88 -28.21
CA ASN A 485 -10.64 25.06 -27.65
C ASN A 485 -10.30 23.56 -27.49
N LEU A 486 -9.55 23.26 -26.42
CA LEU A 486 -8.91 21.95 -26.20
C LEU A 486 -9.89 20.78 -26.15
N LYS A 487 -11.16 21.04 -25.79
CA LYS A 487 -12.25 20.05 -25.80
C LYS A 487 -12.57 19.61 -27.22
N THR A 488 -12.86 20.58 -28.10
CA THR A 488 -13.12 20.34 -29.53
C THR A 488 -11.88 19.79 -30.24
N ALA A 489 -10.68 20.25 -29.87
CA ALA A 489 -9.44 19.68 -30.42
C ALA A 489 -9.33 18.17 -30.15
N LEU A 490 -9.64 17.71 -28.94
CA LEU A 490 -9.67 16.28 -28.62
C LEU A 490 -10.83 15.55 -29.33
N ASP A 491 -12.04 16.11 -29.35
CA ASP A 491 -13.19 15.54 -30.08
C ASP A 491 -12.83 15.28 -31.55
N GLU A 492 -12.26 16.27 -32.25
CA GLU A 492 -11.82 16.14 -33.64
C GLU A 492 -10.77 15.03 -33.82
N LYS A 493 -9.78 14.92 -32.92
CA LYS A 493 -8.71 13.93 -33.10
C LYS A 493 -9.22 12.53 -32.75
N GLN A 494 -10.11 12.41 -31.77
CA GLN A 494 -10.80 11.16 -31.47
C GLN A 494 -11.60 10.70 -32.69
N THR A 495 -12.47 11.54 -33.26
CA THR A 495 -13.25 11.19 -34.45
C THR A 495 -12.37 10.91 -35.68
N ALA A 496 -11.25 11.62 -35.85
CA ALA A 496 -10.28 11.30 -36.91
C ALA A 496 -9.65 9.91 -36.75
N GLY A 497 -9.40 9.46 -35.52
CA GLY A 497 -8.94 8.09 -35.23
C GLY A 497 -10.04 7.04 -35.34
N GLU A 498 -11.25 7.34 -34.86
CA GLU A 498 -12.44 6.48 -34.99
C GLU A 498 -12.79 6.24 -36.45
N ASN A 499 -12.62 7.21 -37.35
CA ASN A 499 -12.83 7.04 -38.78
C ASN A 499 -11.85 6.04 -39.45
N LEU A 500 -10.77 5.64 -38.78
CA LEU A 500 -9.88 4.56 -39.24
C LEU A 500 -10.28 3.18 -38.68
N LEU A 501 -11.25 3.12 -37.76
CA LEU A 501 -11.65 1.93 -37.00
C LEU A 501 -13.12 1.54 -37.28
N THR A 502 -13.38 0.24 -37.36
CA THR A 502 -14.72 -0.33 -37.28
C THR A 502 -14.98 -0.68 -35.83
N HIS A 503 -15.91 0.03 -35.19
CA HIS A 503 -16.43 -0.33 -33.86
C HIS A 503 -17.54 -1.37 -33.98
N THR A 504 -17.44 -2.42 -33.17
CA THR A 504 -18.50 -3.40 -32.94
C THR A 504 -18.80 -3.41 -31.46
N ALA A 505 -19.95 -2.84 -31.07
CA ALA A 505 -20.41 -2.87 -29.67
C ALA A 505 -20.65 -4.30 -29.18
N ALA A 506 -20.43 -4.55 -27.88
CA ALA A 506 -20.64 -5.86 -27.28
C ALA A 506 -22.11 -6.31 -27.39
N SER A 507 -22.35 -7.59 -27.71
CA SER A 507 -23.71 -8.14 -27.81
C SER A 507 -23.78 -9.61 -27.34
N GLY A 508 -24.47 -9.84 -26.22
CA GLY A 508 -24.55 -11.18 -25.63
C GLY A 508 -23.15 -11.67 -25.21
N GLU A 509 -22.68 -12.75 -25.84
CA GLU A 509 -21.36 -13.34 -25.59
C GLU A 509 -20.23 -12.69 -26.42
N THR A 510 -20.53 -11.79 -27.38
CA THR A 510 -19.49 -11.11 -28.16
C THR A 510 -18.92 -9.90 -27.41
N PRO A 511 -17.59 -9.83 -27.17
CA PRO A 511 -16.96 -8.64 -26.59
C PRO A 511 -17.04 -7.43 -27.51
N GLU A 512 -16.89 -6.24 -26.94
CA GLU A 512 -16.68 -5.01 -27.71
C GLU A 512 -15.35 -5.10 -28.47
N SER A 513 -15.38 -4.77 -29.76
CA SER A 513 -14.23 -4.84 -30.65
C SER A 513 -14.02 -3.55 -31.43
N TYR A 514 -12.76 -3.24 -31.71
CA TYR A 514 -12.32 -2.19 -32.61
C TYR A 514 -11.26 -2.81 -33.51
N VAL A 515 -11.41 -2.64 -34.83
CA VAL A 515 -10.44 -3.15 -35.83
C VAL A 515 -10.21 -2.11 -36.92
N LEU A 516 -9.00 -2.05 -37.48
CA LEU A 516 -8.68 -1.10 -38.54
C LEU A 516 -9.50 -1.37 -39.82
N THR A 517 -10.18 -0.36 -40.35
CA THR A 517 -11.27 -0.54 -41.34
C THR A 517 -10.79 -0.89 -42.74
N SER A 518 -9.85 -0.11 -43.30
CA SER A 518 -9.49 -0.18 -44.72
C SER A 518 -8.15 -0.86 -44.95
N LYS A 519 -8.10 -1.67 -46.02
CA LYS A 519 -6.85 -2.23 -46.58
C LYS A 519 -5.89 -1.17 -47.13
N ASP A 520 -6.41 0.02 -47.44
CA ASP A 520 -5.64 1.15 -47.98
C ASP A 520 -5.15 2.09 -46.87
N THR A 521 -5.34 1.74 -45.60
CA THR A 521 -4.85 2.53 -44.46
C THR A 521 -3.37 2.24 -44.20
N GLU A 522 -2.50 3.18 -44.57
CA GLU A 522 -1.07 3.09 -44.30
C GLU A 522 -0.75 3.17 -42.79
N LYS A 523 0.26 2.39 -42.37
CA LYS A 523 0.77 2.32 -40.99
C LYS A 523 1.01 3.70 -40.38
N ASP A 524 1.57 4.65 -41.13
CA ASP A 524 1.96 5.95 -40.59
C ASP A 524 0.79 6.91 -40.44
N ALA A 525 -0.32 6.71 -41.17
CA ALA A 525 -1.59 7.39 -40.91
C ALA A 525 -2.18 6.95 -39.55
N VAL A 526 -2.14 5.63 -39.26
CA VAL A 526 -2.60 5.07 -37.96
C VAL A 526 -1.78 5.65 -36.80
N ASN A 527 -0.46 5.65 -36.91
CA ASN A 527 0.44 6.21 -35.90
C ASN A 527 0.24 7.73 -35.73
N THR A 528 -0.01 8.46 -36.81
CA THR A 528 -0.29 9.90 -36.77
C THR A 528 -1.60 10.19 -36.04
N ALA A 529 -2.67 9.43 -36.31
CA ALA A 529 -3.95 9.57 -35.61
C ALA A 529 -3.82 9.26 -34.11
N ALA A 530 -3.12 8.16 -33.75
CA ALA A 530 -2.89 7.78 -32.36
C ALA A 530 -2.11 8.87 -31.60
N LYS A 531 -1.03 9.39 -32.20
CA LYS A 531 -0.27 10.49 -31.63
C LYS A 531 -1.09 11.79 -31.51
N ALA A 532 -1.89 12.14 -32.52
CA ALA A 532 -2.73 13.34 -32.48
C ALA A 532 -3.77 13.29 -31.34
N ILE A 533 -4.36 12.12 -31.07
CA ILE A 533 -5.24 11.91 -29.92
C ILE A 533 -4.43 12.06 -28.62
N LYS A 534 -3.28 11.39 -28.50
CA LYS A 534 -2.44 11.48 -27.30
C LYS A 534 -2.03 12.92 -26.98
N ASP A 535 -1.54 13.66 -27.98
CA ASP A 535 -1.11 15.05 -27.82
C ASP A 535 -2.29 15.94 -27.36
N ALA A 536 -3.50 15.71 -27.88
CA ALA A 536 -4.70 16.42 -27.44
C ALA A 536 -5.13 16.06 -26.00
N ILE A 537 -5.04 14.78 -25.60
CA ILE A 537 -5.28 14.35 -24.22
C ILE A 537 -4.26 14.99 -23.26
N ASP A 538 -2.99 15.06 -23.65
CA ASP A 538 -1.92 15.66 -22.84
C ASP A 538 -2.04 17.18 -22.76
N ALA A 539 -2.55 17.85 -23.80
CA ALA A 539 -2.80 19.29 -23.84
C ALA A 539 -3.93 19.75 -22.91
N LEU A 540 -4.94 18.91 -22.62
CA LEU A 540 -6.05 19.24 -21.72
C LEU A 540 -5.55 19.80 -20.38
N ASP A 541 -6.15 20.89 -19.90
CA ASP A 541 -5.63 21.70 -18.80
C ASP A 541 -6.64 21.95 -17.67
N GLY A 542 -7.79 21.26 -17.66
CA GLY A 542 -8.86 21.51 -16.68
C GLY A 542 -8.44 21.40 -15.21
N ASP A 543 -7.43 20.60 -14.90
CA ASP A 543 -6.82 20.53 -13.56
C ASP A 543 -6.17 21.87 -13.15
N LYS A 544 -5.53 22.58 -14.10
CA LYS A 544 -4.93 23.90 -13.89
C LYS A 544 -6.02 24.98 -13.73
N VAL A 545 -7.08 24.88 -14.52
CA VAL A 545 -8.25 25.77 -14.42
C VAL A 545 -8.93 25.62 -13.05
N LEU A 546 -9.11 24.38 -12.59
CA LEU A 546 -9.62 24.08 -11.25
C LEU A 546 -8.68 24.58 -10.13
N ALA A 547 -7.37 24.37 -10.26
CA ALA A 547 -6.39 24.88 -9.30
C ALA A 547 -6.44 26.42 -9.20
N LYS A 548 -6.50 27.13 -10.33
CA LYS A 548 -6.63 28.59 -10.37
C LYS A 548 -7.96 29.07 -9.77
N LYS A 549 -9.06 28.36 -10.03
CA LYS A 549 -10.37 28.62 -9.41
C LYS A 549 -10.34 28.48 -7.88
N ARG A 550 -9.62 27.47 -7.36
CA ARG A 550 -9.38 27.32 -5.91
C ARG A 550 -8.53 28.47 -5.36
N GLU A 551 -7.47 28.87 -6.04
CA GLU A 551 -6.60 30.00 -5.66
C GLU A 551 -7.39 31.32 -5.58
N ASP A 552 -8.17 31.66 -6.60
CA ASP A 552 -8.98 32.89 -6.65
C ASP A 552 -10.07 32.92 -5.58
N ALA A 553 -10.66 31.76 -5.26
CA ALA A 553 -11.66 31.63 -4.20
C ALA A 553 -11.04 31.81 -2.80
N LYS A 554 -9.87 31.22 -2.55
CA LYS A 554 -9.09 31.44 -1.31
C LYS A 554 -8.65 32.90 -1.17
N ALA A 555 -8.23 33.54 -2.25
CA ALA A 555 -7.85 34.95 -2.24
C ALA A 555 -9.03 35.86 -1.83
N GLN A 556 -10.23 35.60 -2.35
CA GLN A 556 -11.46 36.30 -1.95
C GLN A 556 -11.78 36.10 -0.46
N ILE A 557 -11.72 34.85 0.04
CA ILE A 557 -11.99 34.54 1.46
C ILE A 557 -10.96 35.19 2.39
N ASN A 558 -9.68 35.18 2.02
CA ASN A 558 -8.62 35.79 2.83
C ASN A 558 -8.78 37.31 2.93
N ALA A 559 -9.36 37.95 1.91
CA ALA A 559 -9.67 39.38 1.89
C ALA A 559 -10.92 39.79 2.70
N LEU A 560 -11.71 38.85 3.24
CA LEU A 560 -12.89 39.15 4.06
C LEU A 560 -12.47 39.79 5.40
N GLU A 561 -13.03 40.97 5.72
CA GLU A 561 -12.58 41.81 6.83
C GLU A 561 -12.92 41.26 8.22
N PHE A 562 -14.10 40.64 8.39
CA PHE A 562 -14.70 40.30 9.69
C PHE A 562 -14.54 38.82 10.08
N LEU A 563 -13.80 38.03 9.30
CA LEU A 563 -13.48 36.63 9.62
C LEU A 563 -12.07 36.50 10.20
N SER A 564 -11.92 35.70 11.26
CA SER A 564 -10.62 35.32 11.81
C SER A 564 -9.81 34.46 10.83
N ASP A 565 -8.49 34.41 11.03
CA ASP A 565 -7.61 33.52 10.28
C ASP A 565 -7.97 32.03 10.47
N ASN A 566 -8.54 31.65 11.63
CA ASN A 566 -9.09 30.32 11.86
C ASN A 566 -10.29 30.05 10.93
N ALA A 567 -11.29 30.94 10.91
CA ALA A 567 -12.46 30.79 10.04
C ALA A 567 -12.07 30.76 8.55
N LYS A 568 -11.16 31.65 8.14
CA LYS A 568 -10.57 31.69 6.78
C LYS A 568 -9.88 30.38 6.43
N SER A 569 -9.04 29.85 7.34
CA SER A 569 -8.36 28.56 7.17
C SER A 569 -9.35 27.41 6.94
N GLN A 570 -10.43 27.32 7.72
CA GLN A 570 -11.44 26.27 7.53
C GLN A 570 -12.15 26.36 6.16
N TYR A 571 -12.53 27.56 5.71
CA TYR A 571 -13.09 27.74 4.35
C TYR A 571 -12.08 27.41 3.25
N ASN A 572 -10.81 27.79 3.41
CA ASN A 572 -9.74 27.48 2.46
C ASN A 572 -9.49 25.96 2.38
N ASN A 573 -9.48 25.26 3.52
CA ASN A 573 -9.35 23.80 3.59
C ASN A 573 -10.54 23.11 2.92
N LYS A 574 -11.77 23.63 3.09
CA LYS A 574 -12.95 23.12 2.38
C LYS A 574 -12.78 23.25 0.86
N ILE A 575 -12.28 24.37 0.36
CA ILE A 575 -12.04 24.59 -1.08
C ILE A 575 -11.04 23.60 -1.69
N ASP A 576 -10.00 23.19 -0.96
CA ASP A 576 -9.06 22.17 -1.45
C ASP A 576 -9.73 20.80 -1.69
N THR A 577 -10.77 20.46 -0.92
CA THR A 577 -11.53 19.21 -1.08
C THR A 577 -12.55 19.22 -2.23
N LEU A 578 -12.76 20.37 -2.89
CA LEU A 578 -13.83 20.52 -3.89
C LEU A 578 -13.30 20.44 -5.31
N GLU A 579 -13.83 19.50 -6.10
CA GLU A 579 -13.49 19.29 -7.51
C GLU A 579 -14.46 20.03 -8.48
N VAL A 580 -15.61 20.49 -7.96
CA VAL A 580 -16.66 21.14 -8.76
C VAL A 580 -16.60 22.66 -8.57
N PRO A 581 -16.35 23.48 -9.61
CA PRO A 581 -16.26 24.94 -9.50
C PRO A 581 -17.49 25.61 -8.86
N LYS A 582 -18.70 25.12 -9.17
CA LYS A 582 -19.95 25.63 -8.57
C LYS A 582 -20.02 25.40 -7.06
N ALA A 583 -19.38 24.34 -6.54
CA ALA A 583 -19.30 24.11 -5.09
C ALA A 583 -18.29 25.07 -4.44
N ILE A 584 -17.17 25.37 -5.12
CA ILE A 584 -16.20 26.38 -4.68
C ILE A 584 -16.87 27.76 -4.57
N ASP A 585 -17.65 28.14 -5.59
CA ASP A 585 -18.45 29.39 -5.57
C ASP A 585 -19.50 29.40 -4.43
N GLY A 586 -20.08 28.24 -4.11
CA GLY A 586 -20.95 28.07 -2.95
C GLY A 586 -20.24 28.39 -1.63
N VAL A 587 -19.02 27.89 -1.43
CA VAL A 587 -18.23 28.17 -0.21
C VAL A 587 -17.86 29.66 -0.12
N VAL A 588 -17.47 30.30 -1.22
CA VAL A 588 -17.20 31.75 -1.25
C VAL A 588 -18.47 32.55 -0.91
N THR A 589 -19.63 32.12 -1.42
CA THR A 589 -20.92 32.76 -1.13
C THR A 589 -21.26 32.67 0.36
N VAL A 590 -21.17 31.47 0.96
CA VAL A 590 -21.39 31.27 2.41
C VAL A 590 -20.43 32.13 3.23
N ALA A 591 -19.12 32.08 2.95
CA ALA A 591 -18.12 32.85 3.70
C ALA A 591 -18.37 34.37 3.60
N THR A 592 -18.77 34.87 2.43
CA THR A 592 -19.09 36.30 2.20
C THR A 592 -20.33 36.74 2.99
N THR A 593 -21.39 35.91 3.01
CA THR A 593 -22.60 36.18 3.79
C THR A 593 -22.33 36.14 5.30
N VAL A 594 -21.58 35.13 5.76
CA VAL A 594 -21.16 35.00 7.17
C VAL A 594 -20.29 36.18 7.61
N ASN A 595 -19.39 36.65 6.74
CA ASN A 595 -18.61 37.88 6.97
C ASN A 595 -19.49 39.12 7.14
N ALA A 596 -20.51 39.31 6.29
CA ALA A 596 -21.43 40.44 6.42
C ALA A 596 -22.19 40.41 7.76
N LYS A 597 -22.68 39.24 8.17
CA LYS A 597 -23.38 39.05 9.46
C LYS A 597 -22.46 39.16 10.68
N ALA A 598 -21.20 38.76 10.56
CA ALA A 598 -20.18 39.06 11.56
C ALA A 598 -19.98 40.59 11.71
N GLY A 599 -19.89 41.32 10.60
CA GLY A 599 -19.81 42.79 10.59
C GLY A 599 -20.99 43.47 11.28
N GLU A 600 -22.22 42.99 11.08
CA GLU A 600 -23.40 43.44 11.82
C GLU A 600 -23.24 43.26 13.34
N LEU A 601 -22.85 42.06 13.79
CA LEU A 601 -22.63 41.75 15.22
C LEU A 601 -21.53 42.61 15.85
N ILE A 602 -20.38 42.70 15.19
CA ILE A 602 -19.21 43.46 15.65
C ILE A 602 -19.58 44.95 15.79
N ASN A 603 -20.36 45.50 14.87
CA ASN A 603 -20.81 46.89 14.93
C ASN A 603 -21.86 47.13 16.02
N GLU A 604 -22.72 46.15 16.32
CA GLU A 604 -23.67 46.24 17.44
C GLU A 604 -22.95 46.25 18.80
N VAL A 605 -22.05 45.30 19.04
CA VAL A 605 -21.22 45.22 20.26
C VAL A 605 -20.44 46.52 20.48
N LYS A 606 -19.91 47.13 19.40
CA LYS A 606 -19.20 48.43 19.44
C LYS A 606 -20.07 49.63 19.83
N LYS A 607 -21.42 49.56 19.79
CA LYS A 607 -22.29 50.67 20.23
C LYS A 607 -22.33 50.86 21.75
N HIS A 608 -21.95 49.82 22.51
CA HIS A 608 -22.07 49.82 23.98
C HIS A 608 -20.70 49.77 24.69
N PRO A 609 -19.76 50.72 24.46
CA PRO A 609 -18.45 50.69 25.09
C PRO A 609 -18.51 51.21 26.54
N ASN A 610 -18.11 50.38 27.51
CA ASN A 610 -18.09 50.74 28.95
C ASN A 610 -19.50 51.06 29.51
N TYR A 611 -20.52 50.30 29.09
CA TYR A 611 -21.90 50.46 29.56
C TYR A 611 -22.03 50.27 31.08
N LYS A 612 -21.19 49.40 31.67
CA LYS A 612 -21.17 49.11 33.12
C LYS A 612 -20.78 50.34 33.95
N GLU A 613 -19.97 51.23 33.38
CA GLU A 613 -19.40 52.41 34.03
C GLU A 613 -20.06 53.73 33.62
N LYS A 614 -20.74 53.79 32.46
CA LYS A 614 -21.21 55.05 31.86
C LYS A 614 -22.67 55.09 31.45
N ASP A 615 -23.33 53.96 31.22
CA ASP A 615 -24.71 53.96 30.75
C ASP A 615 -25.67 54.03 31.93
N GLY A 616 -26.27 55.20 32.16
CA GLY A 616 -27.26 55.40 33.23
C GLY A 616 -28.48 54.46 33.14
N ASN A 617 -28.85 54.03 31.92
CA ASN A 617 -29.96 53.09 31.73
C ASN A 617 -29.58 51.66 32.16
N TYR A 618 -28.31 51.28 32.05
CA TYR A 618 -27.79 50.03 32.64
C TYR A 618 -27.52 50.17 34.15
N ILE A 619 -26.84 51.24 34.57
CA ILE A 619 -26.39 51.44 35.96
C ILE A 619 -27.58 51.37 36.92
N GLU A 620 -28.65 52.10 36.62
CA GLU A 620 -29.85 52.22 37.46
C GLU A 620 -30.92 51.14 37.17
N ALA A 621 -30.69 50.16 36.28
CA ALA A 621 -31.66 49.09 35.96
C ALA A 621 -31.80 48.04 37.10
N ASP A 622 -32.85 47.21 37.01
CA ASP A 622 -32.95 46.03 37.86
C ASP A 622 -31.85 44.99 37.55
N GLN A 623 -31.38 44.28 38.57
CA GLN A 623 -30.25 43.35 38.46
C GLN A 623 -30.51 42.17 37.51
N ASP A 624 -31.76 41.75 37.30
CA ASP A 624 -32.14 40.71 36.34
C ASP A 624 -31.87 41.16 34.90
N LYS A 625 -32.27 42.39 34.55
CA LYS A 625 -32.09 43.00 33.23
C LYS A 625 -30.62 43.28 32.94
N LYS A 626 -29.89 43.78 33.95
CA LYS A 626 -28.43 43.96 33.88
C LYS A 626 -27.73 42.64 33.56
N THR A 627 -28.06 41.58 34.30
CA THR A 627 -27.52 40.23 34.08
C THR A 627 -27.92 39.66 32.70
N ALA A 628 -29.13 39.97 32.21
CA ALA A 628 -29.56 39.55 30.87
C ALA A 628 -28.76 40.23 29.74
N PHE A 629 -28.51 41.54 29.86
CA PHE A 629 -27.67 42.29 28.91
C PHE A 629 -26.20 41.90 29.01
N ASP A 630 -25.67 41.70 30.21
CA ASP A 630 -24.33 41.16 30.47
C ASP A 630 -24.13 39.83 29.74
N ASN A 631 -25.03 38.87 29.96
CA ASN A 631 -24.97 37.55 29.33
C ASN A 631 -25.07 37.63 27.79
N ALA A 632 -25.87 38.56 27.25
CA ALA A 632 -25.98 38.75 25.79
C ALA A 632 -24.70 39.34 25.19
N MET A 633 -24.10 40.34 25.84
CA MET A 633 -22.82 40.93 25.44
C MET A 633 -21.66 39.94 25.57
N ASP A 634 -21.62 39.15 26.63
CA ASP A 634 -20.61 38.10 26.83
C ASP A 634 -20.77 36.97 25.79
N ALA A 635 -22.00 36.54 25.49
CA ALA A 635 -22.28 35.54 24.45
C ALA A 635 -21.93 36.05 23.04
N ALA A 636 -22.28 37.29 22.70
CA ALA A 636 -21.89 37.96 21.46
C ALA A 636 -20.35 38.05 21.33
N THR A 637 -19.67 38.39 22.42
CA THR A 637 -18.20 38.49 22.44
C THR A 637 -17.52 37.11 22.36
N ALA A 638 -18.13 36.05 22.91
CA ALA A 638 -17.59 34.69 22.88
C ALA A 638 -17.57 34.04 21.48
N LEU A 639 -18.33 34.56 20.51
CA LEU A 639 -18.22 34.19 19.09
C LEU A 639 -17.03 34.87 18.39
N LEU A 640 -16.48 35.94 18.98
CA LEU A 640 -15.42 36.76 18.41
C LEU A 640 -14.04 36.41 18.97
N GLU A 641 -13.02 36.57 18.14
CA GLU A 641 -11.61 36.58 18.50
C GLU A 641 -10.99 37.86 17.91
N ASN A 642 -10.41 38.72 18.75
CA ASN A 642 -9.83 40.01 18.34
C ASN A 642 -10.79 40.94 17.54
N ASN A 643 -12.10 40.86 17.81
CA ASN A 643 -13.20 41.50 17.05
C ASN A 643 -13.44 40.94 15.64
N LEU A 644 -13.05 39.69 15.37
CA LEU A 644 -13.33 38.94 14.15
C LEU A 644 -14.12 37.66 14.49
N LEU A 645 -14.97 37.13 13.60
CA LEU A 645 -15.67 35.88 13.86
C LEU A 645 -14.68 34.69 13.93
N ARG A 646 -14.65 33.98 15.07
CA ARG A 646 -13.74 32.84 15.27
C ARG A 646 -14.17 31.59 14.51
N GLU A 647 -15.48 31.40 14.38
CA GLU A 647 -16.08 30.10 14.03
C GLU A 647 -16.35 29.92 12.53
N TRP A 648 -16.34 28.65 12.10
CA TRP A 648 -16.60 28.25 10.72
C TRP A 648 -18.03 27.73 10.57
N VAL A 649 -18.69 28.10 9.48
CA VAL A 649 -20.09 27.76 9.20
C VAL A 649 -20.12 27.07 7.84
N GLU A 650 -20.26 25.74 7.82
CA GLU A 650 -20.15 24.97 6.57
C GLU A 650 -21.26 25.31 5.56
N ASN A 651 -22.47 25.50 6.06
CA ASN A 651 -23.66 25.84 5.28
C ASN A 651 -24.44 26.94 6.00
N LEU A 652 -24.98 27.89 5.24
CA LEU A 652 -26.16 28.63 5.71
C LEU A 652 -27.33 27.63 5.82
N PRO A 653 -28.13 27.67 6.89
CA PRO A 653 -29.42 26.96 6.91
C PRO A 653 -30.39 27.60 5.91
N GLU A 654 -31.58 27.00 5.72
CA GLU A 654 -32.59 27.50 4.78
C GLU A 654 -33.01 28.96 5.09
N ALA A 655 -33.53 29.68 4.08
CA ALA A 655 -33.51 31.14 3.99
C ALA A 655 -34.11 31.94 5.18
N ASP A 656 -34.95 31.33 6.00
CA ASP A 656 -35.58 31.95 7.18
C ASP A 656 -34.81 31.72 8.50
N ALA A 657 -33.82 30.85 8.50
CA ALA A 657 -33.10 30.42 9.70
C ALA A 657 -31.89 31.32 10.00
N LYS A 658 -31.91 31.98 11.15
CA LYS A 658 -30.85 32.90 11.59
C LYS A 658 -29.57 32.16 11.95
N LEU A 659 -28.44 32.72 11.54
CA LEU A 659 -27.12 32.34 12.03
C LEU A 659 -26.97 32.74 13.51
N ASP A 660 -26.19 32.01 14.31
CA ASP A 660 -26.04 32.35 15.74
C ASP A 660 -25.47 33.76 15.94
N VAL A 661 -24.57 34.24 15.07
CA VAL A 661 -24.06 35.63 15.12
C VAL A 661 -25.17 36.68 14.99
N GLU A 662 -26.21 36.38 14.19
CA GLU A 662 -27.37 37.25 14.00
C GLU A 662 -28.34 37.14 15.18
N THR A 663 -28.53 35.93 15.70
CA THR A 663 -29.27 35.68 16.94
C THR A 663 -28.63 36.40 18.13
N LYS A 664 -27.29 36.42 18.25
CA LYS A 664 -26.57 37.15 19.31
C LYS A 664 -26.64 38.66 19.14
N LYS A 665 -26.60 39.16 17.89
CA LYS A 665 -26.86 40.58 17.61
C LYS A 665 -28.27 40.98 18.08
N ASP A 666 -29.28 40.17 17.75
CA ASP A 666 -30.67 40.43 18.16
C ASP A 666 -30.88 40.25 19.68
N GLU A 667 -30.19 39.32 20.33
CA GLU A 667 -30.19 39.16 21.80
C GLU A 667 -29.61 40.39 22.51
N VAL A 668 -28.50 40.96 22.01
CA VAL A 668 -27.90 42.22 22.50
C VAL A 668 -28.88 43.38 22.34
N VAL A 669 -29.44 43.59 21.14
CA VAL A 669 -30.43 44.66 20.88
C VAL A 669 -31.65 44.54 21.80
N ARG A 670 -32.22 43.33 21.92
CA ARG A 670 -33.40 43.07 22.76
C ARG A 670 -33.09 43.34 24.23
N THR A 671 -32.03 42.74 24.78
CA THR A 671 -31.72 42.88 26.21
C THR A 671 -31.28 44.30 26.58
N TYR A 672 -30.68 45.04 25.65
CA TYR A 672 -30.46 46.49 25.81
C TYR A 672 -31.78 47.25 25.92
N SER A 673 -32.75 46.98 25.03
CA SER A 673 -34.07 47.62 25.07
C SER A 673 -34.92 47.25 26.29
N GLU A 674 -34.59 46.14 26.96
CA GLU A 674 -35.21 45.71 28.21
C GLU A 674 -34.61 46.36 29.46
N LEU A 675 -33.49 47.11 29.35
CA LEU A 675 -32.91 47.88 30.46
C LEU A 675 -33.82 49.05 30.85
N ASN A 676 -34.19 49.12 32.12
CA ASN A 676 -35.19 50.05 32.65
C ASN A 676 -34.64 51.10 33.63
N GLY A 677 -33.33 51.37 33.65
CA GLY A 677 -32.73 52.30 34.61
C GLY A 677 -33.27 53.72 34.51
N THR A 678 -33.58 54.19 33.29
CA THR A 678 -34.18 55.50 33.05
C THR A 678 -35.61 55.57 33.59
N GLU A 679 -36.40 54.52 33.40
CA GLU A 679 -37.76 54.40 33.95
C GLU A 679 -37.73 54.39 35.49
N ARG A 680 -36.85 53.59 36.09
CA ARG A 680 -36.67 53.51 37.56
C ARG A 680 -36.21 54.83 38.16
N LEU A 681 -35.30 55.55 37.49
CA LEU A 681 -34.86 56.88 37.91
C LEU A 681 -36.02 57.89 37.87
N ASN A 682 -36.78 57.93 36.77
CA ASN A 682 -37.94 58.81 36.65
C ASN A 682 -39.00 58.48 37.71
N LYS A 683 -39.32 57.20 37.91
CA LYS A 683 -40.27 56.76 38.93
C LYS A 683 -39.82 57.10 40.35
N ALA A 684 -38.52 57.00 40.63
CA ALA A 684 -37.95 57.45 41.91
C ALA A 684 -38.11 58.96 42.12
N LYS A 685 -37.97 59.78 41.05
CA LYS A 685 -38.22 61.23 41.10
C LYS A 685 -39.69 61.55 41.38
N GLU A 686 -40.61 60.88 40.71
CA GLU A 686 -42.06 60.99 40.97
C GLU A 686 -42.40 60.64 42.43
N ASP A 687 -41.88 59.53 42.96
CA ASP A 687 -42.12 59.11 44.35
C ASP A 687 -41.46 60.05 45.36
N ALA A 688 -40.29 60.62 45.03
CA ALA A 688 -39.60 61.58 45.86
C ALA A 688 -40.33 62.93 45.92
N ASN A 689 -40.77 63.46 44.77
CA ASN A 689 -41.57 64.68 44.69
C ASN A 689 -42.92 64.51 45.41
N THR A 690 -43.62 63.39 45.18
CA THR A 690 -44.86 63.06 45.89
C THR A 690 -44.66 62.98 47.41
N ALA A 691 -43.56 62.39 47.87
CA ALA A 691 -43.23 62.30 49.30
C ALA A 691 -42.79 63.63 49.93
N LEU A 692 -42.34 64.59 49.11
CA LEU A 692 -41.90 65.93 49.50
C LEU A 692 -43.10 66.89 49.60
N ASP A 693 -44.06 66.79 48.69
CA ASP A 693 -45.31 67.58 48.71
C ASP A 693 -46.09 67.37 50.01
N GLY A 694 -46.17 66.11 50.48
CA GLY A 694 -46.84 65.72 51.73
C GLY A 694 -46.15 66.13 53.04
N LEU A 695 -45.03 66.88 52.99
CA LEU A 695 -44.33 67.38 54.18
C LEU A 695 -44.98 68.67 54.69
N ASN A 696 -45.86 68.54 55.68
CA ASN A 696 -46.73 69.62 56.15
C ASN A 696 -46.04 70.74 56.96
N TYR A 697 -44.78 70.59 57.33
CA TYR A 697 -44.06 71.53 58.21
C TYR A 697 -42.90 72.26 57.52
N LEU A 698 -42.69 72.08 56.21
CA LEU A 698 -41.64 72.77 55.44
C LEU A 698 -42.21 73.89 54.56
N PRO A 699 -41.50 75.02 54.38
CA PRO A 699 -41.82 76.03 53.38
C PRO A 699 -41.98 75.47 51.98
N GLU A 700 -42.94 76.00 51.22
CA GLU A 700 -43.19 75.56 49.84
C GLU A 700 -42.03 75.92 48.91
N GLU A 701 -41.29 77.01 49.21
CA GLU A 701 -40.07 77.37 48.48
C GLU A 701 -38.88 76.45 48.81
N TYR A 702 -38.80 75.92 50.04
CA TYR A 702 -37.84 74.86 50.37
C TYR A 702 -38.19 73.57 49.62
N LYS A 703 -39.48 73.19 49.58
CA LYS A 703 -39.94 72.06 48.77
C LYS A 703 -39.62 72.28 47.30
N GLN A 704 -39.87 73.44 46.72
CA GLN A 704 -39.56 73.70 45.32
C GLN A 704 -38.06 73.50 45.04
N ALA A 705 -37.19 74.11 45.85
CA ALA A 705 -35.75 73.94 45.71
C ALA A 705 -35.29 72.47 45.83
N LYS A 706 -36.03 71.63 46.58
CA LYS A 706 -35.77 70.18 46.65
C LYS A 706 -36.43 69.38 45.52
N ARG A 707 -37.57 69.80 44.96
CA ARG A 707 -38.14 69.25 43.71
C ARG A 707 -37.19 69.50 42.54
N ASP A 708 -36.59 70.69 42.46
CA ASP A 708 -35.57 71.02 41.46
C ASP A 708 -34.34 70.11 41.60
N GLU A 709 -33.76 69.99 42.81
CA GLU A 709 -32.65 69.07 43.10
C GLU A 709 -33.00 67.58 42.79
N ILE A 710 -34.24 67.13 43.05
CA ILE A 710 -34.72 65.78 42.69
C ILE A 710 -34.78 65.62 41.17
N ASN A 711 -35.29 66.63 40.45
CA ASN A 711 -35.45 66.58 39.00
C ASN A 711 -34.10 66.58 38.27
N ASP A 712 -33.11 67.29 38.79
CA ASP A 712 -31.73 67.31 38.25
C ASP A 712 -30.90 66.06 38.61
N ALA A 713 -31.25 65.34 39.68
CA ALA A 713 -30.47 64.20 40.16
C ALA A 713 -30.33 63.06 39.13
N SER A 714 -29.10 62.54 38.95
CA SER A 714 -28.76 61.54 37.92
C SER A 714 -28.77 60.07 38.40
N SER A 715 -29.12 59.80 39.66
CA SER A 715 -29.23 58.43 40.21
C SER A 715 -30.33 58.33 41.26
N ILE A 716 -30.89 57.13 41.41
CA ILE A 716 -31.93 56.80 42.40
C ILE A 716 -31.40 57.03 43.82
N ASN A 717 -30.10 56.82 44.06
CA ASN A 717 -29.44 57.09 45.34
C ASN A 717 -29.44 58.59 45.68
N ALA A 718 -29.12 59.47 44.72
CA ALA A 718 -29.16 60.92 44.93
C ALA A 718 -30.59 61.41 45.20
N VAL A 719 -31.56 60.95 44.40
CA VAL A 719 -32.99 61.25 44.59
C VAL A 719 -33.47 60.83 45.98
N ASN A 720 -33.11 59.62 46.44
CA ASN A 720 -33.47 59.13 47.77
C ASN A 720 -32.83 59.97 48.88
N ALA A 721 -31.55 60.35 48.76
CA ALA A 721 -30.87 61.16 49.76
C ALA A 721 -31.52 62.54 49.95
N ILE A 722 -31.91 63.21 48.86
CA ILE A 722 -32.61 64.52 48.92
C ILE A 722 -33.98 64.37 49.60
N LYS A 723 -34.76 63.38 49.19
CA LYS A 723 -36.08 63.05 49.73
C LYS A 723 -36.04 62.73 51.23
N ASP A 724 -35.09 61.91 51.67
CA ASP A 724 -35.01 61.48 53.07
C ASP A 724 -34.38 62.57 53.98
N ALA A 725 -33.50 63.43 53.45
CA ALA A 725 -33.06 64.65 54.14
C ALA A 725 -34.22 65.65 54.36
N ALA A 726 -35.09 65.84 53.37
CA ALA A 726 -36.28 66.69 53.52
C ALA A 726 -37.25 66.12 54.59
N LYS A 727 -37.48 64.80 54.61
CA LYS A 727 -38.30 64.16 55.65
C LYS A 727 -37.73 64.36 57.06
N ALA A 728 -36.41 64.24 57.22
CA ALA A 728 -35.76 64.44 58.51
C ALA A 728 -35.96 65.87 59.03
N LEU A 729 -35.74 66.89 58.19
CA LEU A 729 -36.00 68.28 58.54
C LEU A 729 -37.47 68.53 58.90
N ASN A 730 -38.43 67.98 58.14
CA ASN A 730 -39.86 68.11 58.43
C ASN A 730 -40.22 67.59 59.84
N ALA A 731 -39.65 66.46 60.26
CA ALA A 731 -39.90 65.88 61.59
C ALA A 731 -39.33 66.75 62.72
N SER A 732 -38.16 67.36 62.53
CA SER A 732 -37.59 68.33 63.48
C SER A 732 -38.43 69.61 63.55
N VAL A 733 -38.93 70.12 62.42
CA VAL A 733 -39.80 71.32 62.43
C VAL A 733 -41.15 71.02 63.09
N GLU A 734 -41.72 69.83 62.89
CA GLU A 734 -42.89 69.36 63.66
C GLU A 734 -42.61 69.34 65.18
N ALA A 735 -41.43 68.86 65.60
CA ALA A 735 -41.04 68.86 67.00
C ALA A 735 -40.90 70.28 67.57
N LEU A 736 -40.36 71.23 66.79
CA LEU A 736 -40.25 72.64 67.15
C LEU A 736 -41.62 73.32 67.27
N VAL A 737 -42.52 73.14 66.29
CA VAL A 737 -43.91 73.62 66.33
C VAL A 737 -44.64 73.12 67.57
N ASN A 738 -44.48 71.84 67.90
CA ASN A 738 -45.10 71.25 69.09
C ASN A 738 -44.51 71.82 70.39
N ALA A 739 -43.18 71.98 70.49
CA ALA A 739 -42.53 72.57 71.65
C ALA A 739 -42.92 74.05 71.85
N LEU A 740 -43.03 74.83 70.77
CA LEU A 740 -43.48 76.22 70.82
C LEU A 740 -44.94 76.35 71.25
N ARG A 741 -45.82 75.47 70.76
CA ARG A 741 -47.24 75.41 71.17
C ARG A 741 -47.37 75.13 72.66
N ASP A 742 -46.68 74.11 73.15
CA ASP A 742 -46.63 73.74 74.58
C ASP A 742 -46.01 74.86 75.45
N ALA A 743 -44.96 75.51 74.96
CA ALA A 743 -44.29 76.59 75.68
C ALA A 743 -45.16 77.87 75.77
N LYS A 744 -45.80 78.27 74.67
CA LYS A 744 -46.73 79.42 74.65
C LYS A 744 -47.93 79.20 75.56
N ALA A 745 -48.50 77.99 75.54
CA ALA A 745 -49.58 77.62 76.46
C ALA A 745 -49.14 77.66 77.94
N TYR A 746 -47.90 77.29 78.24
CA TYR A 746 -47.37 77.29 79.61
C TYR A 746 -47.17 78.69 80.21
N LYS A 747 -47.25 79.77 79.42
CA LYS A 747 -47.15 81.15 79.92
C LYS A 747 -48.34 81.62 80.77
N THR A 748 -49.41 80.83 80.88
CA THR A 748 -50.51 81.05 81.85
C THR A 748 -50.33 80.23 83.13
N ASN A 749 -49.29 79.38 83.21
CA ASN A 749 -49.00 78.62 84.42
C ASN A 749 -48.37 79.54 85.48
N GLU A 750 -48.79 79.38 86.72
CA GLU A 750 -48.28 80.13 87.89
C GLU A 750 -46.76 79.97 88.09
N ASN A 751 -46.17 78.82 87.72
CA ASN A 751 -44.73 78.65 87.73
C ASN A 751 -44.00 79.54 86.71
N TYR A 752 -44.69 80.03 85.67
CA TYR A 752 -44.20 81.07 84.78
C TYR A 752 -44.53 82.47 85.30
N THR A 753 -45.79 82.76 85.66
CA THR A 753 -46.21 84.15 85.98
C THR A 753 -45.47 84.70 87.19
N GLU A 754 -45.18 83.85 88.17
CA GLU A 754 -44.50 84.22 89.41
C GLU A 754 -42.98 83.97 89.37
N ALA A 755 -42.43 83.48 88.25
CA ALA A 755 -41.00 83.22 88.09
C ALA A 755 -40.15 84.50 88.17
N THR A 756 -38.87 84.33 88.47
CA THR A 756 -37.91 85.44 88.44
C THR A 756 -37.80 86.01 87.00
N PRO A 757 -37.70 87.36 86.85
CA PRO A 757 -37.70 87.99 85.52
C PRO A 757 -36.62 87.47 84.56
N GLU A 758 -35.48 87.00 85.08
CA GLU A 758 -34.42 86.37 84.30
C GLU A 758 -34.89 85.05 83.65
N LYS A 759 -35.57 84.18 84.40
CA LYS A 759 -36.07 82.89 83.88
C LYS A 759 -37.26 83.09 82.94
N GLN A 760 -38.13 84.05 83.25
CA GLN A 760 -39.17 84.51 82.31
C GLN A 760 -38.55 85.00 81.00
N ALA A 761 -37.53 85.87 81.06
CA ALA A 761 -36.84 86.39 79.87
C ALA A 761 -36.15 85.28 79.07
N ALA A 762 -35.43 84.36 79.73
CA ALA A 762 -34.78 83.24 79.05
C ALA A 762 -35.79 82.33 78.31
N PHE A 763 -36.92 82.00 78.95
CA PHE A 763 -37.97 81.20 78.33
C PHE A 763 -38.70 81.95 77.20
N ASN A 764 -38.97 83.25 77.35
CA ASN A 764 -39.50 84.08 76.28
C ASN A 764 -38.54 84.16 75.08
N ASN A 765 -37.24 84.35 75.32
CA ASN A 765 -36.22 84.39 74.28
C ASN A 765 -36.10 83.05 73.55
N ALA A 766 -36.20 81.92 74.25
CA ALA A 766 -36.23 80.59 73.62
C ALA A 766 -37.47 80.41 72.72
N ILE A 767 -38.65 80.87 73.16
CA ILE A 767 -39.87 80.91 72.33
C ILE A 767 -39.66 81.82 71.11
N THR A 768 -39.14 83.03 71.29
CA THR A 768 -38.87 83.99 70.20
C THR A 768 -37.84 83.45 69.19
N ASN A 769 -36.80 82.76 69.65
CA ASN A 769 -35.80 82.15 68.77
C ASN A 769 -36.38 80.97 67.96
N GLY A 770 -37.23 80.15 68.60
CA GLY A 770 -37.96 79.10 67.88
C GLY A 770 -38.99 79.66 66.89
N ASP A 771 -39.72 80.71 67.26
CA ASP A 771 -40.63 81.42 66.36
C ASP A 771 -39.90 82.09 65.20
N ALA A 772 -38.69 82.62 65.43
CA ALA A 772 -37.84 83.17 64.38
C ALA A 772 -37.37 82.06 63.42
N LEU A 773 -36.97 80.89 63.92
CA LEU A 773 -36.67 79.72 63.06
C LEU A 773 -37.89 79.24 62.28
N LEU A 774 -39.10 79.28 62.86
CA LEU A 774 -40.35 79.04 62.14
C LEU A 774 -40.77 80.20 61.22
N SER A 775 -40.07 81.34 61.23
CA SER A 775 -40.30 82.38 60.23
C SER A 775 -39.96 81.82 58.86
N ASN A 776 -40.88 82.03 57.92
CA ASN A 776 -40.79 81.48 56.57
C ASN A 776 -39.48 81.89 55.86
N GLU A 777 -38.85 83.00 56.25
CA GLU A 777 -37.57 83.45 55.70
C GLU A 777 -36.37 82.57 56.11
N ILE A 778 -36.33 82.03 57.34
CA ILE A 778 -35.14 81.31 57.85
C ILE A 778 -35.14 79.84 57.41
N LEU A 779 -36.30 79.17 57.40
CA LEU A 779 -36.41 77.80 56.87
C LEU A 779 -36.30 77.70 55.33
N LYS A 780 -36.15 78.83 54.63
CA LYS A 780 -35.83 78.87 53.18
C LYS A 780 -34.33 78.83 52.89
N ASP A 781 -33.47 79.16 53.85
CA ASP A 781 -32.03 79.10 53.65
C ASP A 781 -31.57 77.63 53.57
N LYS A 782 -30.79 77.30 52.53
CA LYS A 782 -30.15 75.98 52.39
C LYS A 782 -29.14 75.69 53.51
N ALA A 783 -28.72 76.70 54.27
CA ALA A 783 -27.86 76.56 55.45
C ALA A 783 -28.62 76.22 56.75
N THR A 784 -29.96 76.32 56.81
CA THR A 784 -30.73 76.02 58.03
C THR A 784 -30.79 74.51 58.27
N THR A 785 -29.87 73.99 59.09
CA THR A 785 -29.74 72.55 59.36
C THR A 785 -30.86 72.03 60.27
N GLN A 786 -31.11 70.72 60.16
CA GLN A 786 -31.93 69.98 61.13
C GLN A 786 -31.45 70.22 62.57
N GLU A 787 -30.13 70.27 62.78
CA GLU A 787 -29.48 70.50 64.07
C GLU A 787 -29.89 71.85 64.70
N ALA A 788 -30.06 72.90 63.90
CA ALA A 788 -30.50 74.22 64.40
C ALA A 788 -31.95 74.18 64.92
N VAL A 789 -32.82 73.45 64.22
CA VAL A 789 -34.23 73.23 64.59
C VAL A 789 -34.35 72.36 65.84
N ASP A 790 -33.57 71.28 65.91
CA ASP A 790 -33.49 70.39 67.08
C ASP A 790 -32.91 71.12 68.32
N ALA A 791 -31.89 71.95 68.14
CA ALA A 791 -31.29 72.75 69.21
C ALA A 791 -32.27 73.77 69.81
N ALA A 792 -33.03 74.50 68.99
CA ALA A 792 -34.07 75.40 69.48
C ALA A 792 -35.20 74.65 70.21
N THR A 793 -35.59 73.48 69.70
CA THR A 793 -36.55 72.58 70.34
C THR A 793 -36.09 72.13 71.73
N ALA A 794 -34.79 71.85 71.88
CA ALA A 794 -34.18 71.51 73.17
C ALA A 794 -34.11 72.71 74.13
N GLU A 795 -33.74 73.90 73.63
CA GLU A 795 -33.59 75.11 74.44
C GLU A 795 -34.94 75.59 75.01
N ILE A 796 -36.03 75.49 74.25
CA ILE A 796 -37.39 75.77 74.73
C ILE A 796 -37.77 74.84 75.89
N LYS A 797 -37.48 73.53 75.76
CA LYS A 797 -37.75 72.55 76.82
C LYS A 797 -36.88 72.81 78.06
N ARG A 798 -35.60 73.15 77.87
CA ARG A 798 -34.65 73.46 78.94
C ARG A 798 -35.05 74.72 79.72
N THR A 799 -35.44 75.78 79.02
CA THR A 799 -35.85 77.05 79.65
C THR A 799 -37.23 76.97 80.30
N LYS A 800 -38.19 76.22 79.71
CA LYS A 800 -39.45 75.86 80.39
C LYS A 800 -39.19 75.15 81.72
N ALA A 801 -38.26 74.20 81.72
CA ALA A 801 -37.86 73.45 82.90
C ALA A 801 -37.08 74.31 83.93
N ALA A 802 -36.59 75.50 83.57
CA ALA A 802 -35.82 76.36 84.48
C ALA A 802 -36.66 77.44 85.19
N LEU A 803 -38.00 77.40 85.04
CA LEU A 803 -38.93 78.32 85.67
C LEU A 803 -39.14 78.00 87.17
N ASP A 804 -39.15 79.04 88.00
CA ASP A 804 -39.00 78.98 89.46
C ASP A 804 -40.17 79.63 90.24
N GLY A 805 -41.27 80.00 89.57
CA GLY A 805 -42.37 80.75 90.19
C GLY A 805 -43.00 80.10 91.41
N PHE A 806 -43.21 78.77 91.38
CA PHE A 806 -43.72 78.03 92.54
C PHE A 806 -42.80 78.19 93.77
N LYS A 807 -41.47 78.08 93.57
CA LYS A 807 -40.50 78.31 94.66
C LYS A 807 -40.61 79.72 95.20
N LYS A 808 -40.65 80.72 94.30
CA LYS A 808 -40.65 82.13 94.67
C LYS A 808 -41.89 82.48 95.50
N VAL A 809 -43.10 82.12 95.05
CA VAL A 809 -44.35 82.36 95.82
C VAL A 809 -44.25 81.81 97.24
N ALA A 810 -43.81 80.56 97.37
CA ALA A 810 -43.76 79.87 98.66
C ALA A 810 -42.69 80.48 99.60
N MET A 811 -41.53 80.88 99.08
CA MET A 811 -40.51 81.61 99.84
C MET A 811 -40.93 83.03 100.20
N ASP A 812 -41.55 83.78 99.28
CA ASP A 812 -42.06 85.13 99.53
C ASP A 812 -43.10 85.12 100.64
N LYS A 813 -44.06 84.18 100.59
CA LYS A 813 -45.12 83.97 101.58
C LYS A 813 -44.58 83.66 102.98
N LEU A 814 -43.56 82.81 103.11
CA LEU A 814 -42.88 82.57 104.41
C LEU A 814 -42.10 83.79 104.90
N ASN A 815 -41.41 84.51 104.01
CA ASN A 815 -40.69 85.73 104.37
C ASN A 815 -41.64 86.87 104.79
N GLU A 816 -42.81 86.99 104.14
CA GLU A 816 -43.86 87.91 104.55
C GLU A 816 -44.37 87.54 105.95
N TYR A 817 -44.71 86.27 106.20
CA TYR A 817 -45.12 85.80 107.52
C TYR A 817 -44.07 86.04 108.62
N LYS A 818 -42.78 85.91 108.30
CA LYS A 818 -41.63 86.21 109.17
C LYS A 818 -41.48 87.72 109.46
N ASN A 819 -41.77 88.56 108.47
CA ASN A 819 -41.60 90.01 108.55
C ASN A 819 -42.78 90.69 109.24
N ALA A 820 -44.01 90.35 108.85
CA ALA A 820 -45.26 90.80 109.47
C ALA A 820 -45.49 90.22 110.88
N ARG A 821 -44.59 89.35 111.37
CA ARG A 821 -44.71 88.61 112.64
C ARG A 821 -46.00 87.78 112.75
N LEU A 822 -46.57 87.32 111.64
CA LEU A 822 -47.78 86.48 111.67
C LEU A 822 -47.48 85.10 112.28
N LEU A 823 -46.24 84.63 112.15
CA LEU A 823 -45.72 83.48 112.89
C LEU A 823 -45.14 83.91 114.26
N VAL A 824 -45.97 84.57 115.08
CA VAL A 824 -45.61 85.17 116.39
C VAL A 824 -44.85 84.23 117.35
N ASN A 825 -45.12 82.92 117.30
CA ASN A 825 -44.60 81.93 118.23
C ASN A 825 -43.41 81.13 117.67
N LEU A 826 -42.98 81.38 116.42
CA LEU A 826 -41.77 80.80 115.85
C LEU A 826 -40.58 81.76 115.92
N SER A 827 -39.38 81.21 116.04
CA SER A 827 -38.16 81.99 115.88
C SER A 827 -37.95 82.37 114.41
N ARG A 828 -37.34 83.53 114.15
CA ARG A 828 -37.02 83.96 112.77
C ARG A 828 -36.14 82.94 112.03
N VAL A 829 -35.23 82.28 112.75
CA VAL A 829 -34.32 81.25 112.22
C VAL A 829 -35.06 79.97 111.82
N ALA A 830 -36.13 79.59 112.52
CA ALA A 830 -36.95 78.44 112.14
C ALA A 830 -37.64 78.67 110.79
N VAL A 831 -38.11 79.89 110.52
CA VAL A 831 -38.74 80.24 109.23
C VAL A 831 -37.70 80.29 108.09
N ASP A 832 -36.46 80.70 108.37
CA ASP A 832 -35.36 80.69 107.39
C ASP A 832 -35.03 79.28 106.87
N GLU A 833 -35.06 78.26 107.72
CA GLU A 833 -34.81 76.87 107.29
C GLU A 833 -35.98 76.29 106.47
N TYR A 834 -37.22 76.75 106.66
CA TYR A 834 -38.34 76.42 105.79
C TYR A 834 -38.25 77.11 104.42
N VAL A 835 -37.83 78.38 104.37
CA VAL A 835 -37.51 79.10 103.11
C VAL A 835 -36.42 78.37 102.33
N LYS A 836 -35.33 77.96 103.00
CA LYS A 836 -34.23 77.20 102.41
C LYS A 836 -34.66 75.84 101.83
N GLN A 837 -35.51 75.09 102.53
CA GLN A 837 -36.04 73.82 102.01
C GLN A 837 -36.79 73.98 100.68
N ILE A 838 -37.51 75.08 100.47
CA ILE A 838 -38.18 75.38 99.18
C ILE A 838 -37.17 75.73 98.09
N ASN A 839 -36.10 76.47 98.44
CA ASN A 839 -35.04 76.83 97.51
C ASN A 839 -34.31 75.62 96.94
N ASP A 840 -34.01 74.63 97.78
CA ASP A 840 -33.12 73.52 97.43
C ASP A 840 -33.81 72.40 96.61
N LEU A 841 -35.14 72.45 96.45
CA LEU A 841 -35.89 71.56 95.55
C LEU A 841 -35.45 71.73 94.08
N THR A 842 -35.49 70.66 93.29
CA THR A 842 -35.28 70.75 91.83
C THR A 842 -36.61 70.53 91.11
N ASN A 843 -37.01 71.50 90.28
CA ASN A 843 -38.28 71.54 89.54
C ASN A 843 -39.52 71.08 90.35
N PRO A 844 -39.77 71.68 91.53
CA PRO A 844 -40.88 71.24 92.37
C PRO A 844 -42.24 71.53 91.74
N THR A 845 -43.22 70.70 92.05
CA THR A 845 -44.63 71.01 91.79
C THR A 845 -45.17 72.00 92.82
N LYS A 846 -46.35 72.58 92.57
CA LYS A 846 -46.99 73.51 93.51
C LYS A 846 -47.26 72.85 94.87
N GLU A 847 -47.72 71.60 94.85
CA GLU A 847 -48.06 70.82 96.03
C GLU A 847 -46.84 70.61 96.93
N GLN A 848 -45.66 70.42 96.35
CA GLN A 848 -44.41 70.24 97.10
C GLN A 848 -43.98 71.51 97.83
N VAL A 849 -44.19 72.69 97.25
CA VAL A 849 -43.82 73.96 97.90
C VAL A 849 -44.88 74.44 98.90
N ASP A 850 -46.18 74.31 98.59
CA ASP A 850 -47.26 74.71 99.50
C ASP A 850 -47.28 73.83 100.76
N ALA A 851 -46.89 72.54 100.68
CA ALA A 851 -46.77 71.66 101.84
C ALA A 851 -45.79 72.23 102.90
N ILE A 852 -44.62 72.70 102.46
CA ILE A 852 -43.57 73.25 103.35
C ILE A 852 -44.04 74.56 104.00
N VAL A 853 -44.77 75.40 103.25
CA VAL A 853 -45.35 76.64 103.80
C VAL A 853 -46.40 76.34 104.88
N ASN A 854 -47.28 75.37 104.63
CA ASN A 854 -48.36 75.02 105.55
C ASN A 854 -47.85 74.38 106.86
N GLU A 855 -46.76 73.61 106.80
CA GLU A 855 -46.11 73.03 108.00
C GLU A 855 -45.70 74.14 108.99
N ALA A 856 -45.04 75.20 108.51
CA ALA A 856 -44.60 76.32 109.34
C ALA A 856 -45.77 77.07 110.02
N ILE A 857 -46.94 77.15 109.37
CA ILE A 857 -48.14 77.80 109.94
C ILE A 857 -48.67 77.02 111.15
N GLU A 858 -48.77 75.70 111.05
CA GLU A 858 -49.40 74.88 112.09
C GLU A 858 -48.51 74.74 113.34
N VAL A 859 -47.18 74.64 113.19
CA VAL A 859 -46.25 74.62 114.33
C VAL A 859 -46.34 75.93 115.13
N ASN A 860 -46.44 77.08 114.45
CA ASN A 860 -46.66 78.38 115.11
C ASN A 860 -47.95 78.43 115.92
N LYS A 861 -49.04 77.83 115.41
CA LYS A 861 -50.35 77.82 116.08
C LYS A 861 -50.32 77.01 117.38
N VAL A 862 -49.68 75.84 117.39
CA VAL A 862 -49.56 74.99 118.58
C VAL A 862 -48.79 75.68 119.71
N ALA A 863 -47.68 76.36 119.40
CA ALA A 863 -46.84 77.02 120.41
C ALA A 863 -47.56 78.17 121.15
N GLY A 864 -48.55 78.83 120.54
CA GLY A 864 -49.25 79.97 121.14
C GLY A 864 -50.20 79.60 122.29
N GLU A 865 -50.91 78.48 122.19
CA GLU A 865 -51.88 78.07 123.21
C GLU A 865 -51.23 77.70 124.54
N HIS A 866 -50.04 77.08 124.52
CA HIS A 866 -49.28 76.82 125.75
C HIS A 866 -48.91 78.11 126.51
N ILE A 867 -48.56 79.18 125.79
CA ILE A 867 -48.26 80.50 126.39
C ILE A 867 -49.53 81.12 127.01
N ARG A 868 -50.68 80.95 126.36
CA ARG A 868 -51.98 81.45 126.83
C ARG A 868 -52.41 80.77 128.15
N LEU A 869 -52.29 79.44 128.24
CA LEU A 869 -52.68 78.68 129.43
C LEU A 869 -51.84 79.03 130.66
N LEU A 870 -50.52 79.20 130.52
CA LEU A 870 -49.63 79.63 131.60
C LEU A 870 -49.97 81.02 132.18
N SER A 871 -50.34 81.95 131.30
CA SER A 871 -50.76 83.29 131.72
C SER A 871 -52.02 83.23 132.57
N SER A 872 -53.00 82.39 132.18
CA SER A 872 -54.24 82.16 132.95
C SER A 872 -53.99 81.53 134.33
N ALA A 873 -52.98 80.66 134.45
CA ALA A 873 -52.60 80.07 135.73
C ALA A 873 -52.07 81.13 136.70
N THR A 874 -51.14 81.96 136.24
CA THR A 874 -50.46 82.96 137.08
C THR A 874 -51.44 83.97 137.71
N SER A 875 -52.40 84.51 136.94
CA SER A 875 -53.38 85.48 137.45
C SER A 875 -54.29 84.91 138.56
N THR A 876 -54.58 83.61 138.54
CA THR A 876 -55.54 82.99 139.48
C THR A 876 -55.05 83.01 140.92
N ILE A 877 -53.73 83.01 141.15
CA ILE A 877 -53.14 83.17 142.49
C ILE A 877 -53.15 84.64 142.93
N ILE A 878 -52.74 85.54 142.02
CA ILE A 878 -52.38 86.93 142.34
C ILE A 878 -53.62 87.76 142.71
N ASP A 879 -54.70 87.66 141.94
CA ASP A 879 -55.83 88.59 142.08
C ASP A 879 -56.66 88.35 143.35
N LYS A 880 -56.65 87.12 143.91
CA LYS A 880 -57.52 86.71 145.04
C LYS A 880 -56.81 85.74 146.00
N PRO A 881 -55.73 86.15 146.69
CA PRO A 881 -54.97 85.27 147.59
C PRO A 881 -55.84 84.64 148.69
N ALA A 882 -56.86 85.35 149.21
CA ALA A 882 -57.80 84.79 150.18
C ALA A 882 -58.58 83.56 149.66
N ARG A 883 -58.82 83.44 148.34
CA ARG A 883 -59.42 82.22 147.77
C ARG A 883 -58.46 81.05 147.81
N TYR A 884 -57.16 81.30 147.62
CA TYR A 884 -56.13 80.29 147.81
C TYR A 884 -56.01 79.94 149.29
N GLU A 885 -55.87 80.90 150.20
CA GLU A 885 -55.75 80.65 151.65
C GLU A 885 -56.92 79.85 152.24
N ASN A 886 -58.16 80.19 151.90
CA ASN A 886 -59.35 79.48 152.38
C ASN A 886 -59.50 78.05 151.84
N ALA A 887 -58.81 77.70 150.75
CA ALA A 887 -58.99 76.41 150.08
C ALA A 887 -58.36 75.24 150.83
N SER A 888 -58.85 74.03 150.56
CA SER A 888 -58.28 72.80 151.13
C SER A 888 -56.79 72.63 150.82
N LYS A 889 -56.08 71.90 151.69
CA LYS A 889 -54.64 71.60 151.51
C LYS A 889 -54.36 70.78 150.25
N GLU A 890 -55.34 70.00 149.79
CA GLU A 890 -55.30 69.20 148.57
C GLU A 890 -55.51 70.06 147.32
N THR A 891 -56.49 70.97 147.34
CA THR A 891 -56.76 71.94 146.26
C THR A 891 -55.50 72.77 145.93
N LYS A 892 -54.76 73.17 146.97
CA LYS A 892 -53.47 73.88 146.87
C LYS A 892 -52.37 73.05 146.22
N ALA A 893 -52.19 71.80 146.66
CA ALA A 893 -51.14 70.91 146.14
C ALA A 893 -51.35 70.58 144.66
N ASN A 894 -52.60 70.30 144.26
CA ASN A 894 -52.95 69.99 142.87
C ASN A 894 -52.74 71.20 141.94
N PHE A 895 -52.91 72.43 142.43
CA PHE A 895 -52.66 73.64 141.65
C PHE A 895 -51.17 73.79 141.32
N ASN A 896 -50.30 73.70 142.32
CA ASN A 896 -48.86 73.95 142.14
C ASN A 896 -48.22 72.95 141.16
N ASN A 897 -48.58 71.67 141.27
CA ASN A 897 -48.08 70.60 140.40
C ASN A 897 -48.45 70.86 138.92
N LEU A 898 -49.67 71.33 138.65
CA LEU A 898 -50.11 71.69 137.29
C LEU A 898 -49.32 72.88 136.72
N VAL A 899 -48.95 73.87 137.54
CA VAL A 899 -48.11 75.01 137.13
C VAL A 899 -46.68 74.58 136.81
N GLU A 900 -46.06 73.75 137.65
CA GLU A 900 -44.69 73.27 137.45
C GLU A 900 -44.56 72.45 136.14
N GLN A 901 -45.53 71.59 135.84
CA GLN A 901 -45.57 70.82 134.58
C GLN A 901 -45.65 71.74 133.35
N GLN A 902 -46.47 72.79 133.38
CA GLN A 902 -46.54 73.74 132.27
C GLN A 902 -45.27 74.61 132.15
N LEU A 903 -44.67 75.00 133.28
CA LEU A 903 -43.45 75.81 133.28
C LEU A 903 -42.25 75.04 132.68
N ALA A 904 -42.20 73.73 132.87
CA ALA A 904 -41.22 72.85 132.23
C ALA A 904 -41.39 72.82 130.69
N LEU A 905 -42.62 72.67 130.20
CA LEU A 905 -42.94 72.69 128.76
C LEU A 905 -42.60 74.04 128.12
N TYR A 906 -42.97 75.15 128.76
CA TYR A 906 -42.66 76.49 128.27
C TYR A 906 -41.17 76.81 128.28
N ASN A 907 -40.41 76.37 129.29
CA ASN A 907 -38.96 76.55 129.27
C ASN A 907 -38.31 75.73 128.13
N LYS A 908 -38.81 74.52 127.79
CA LYS A 908 -38.36 73.80 126.58
C LYS A 908 -38.63 74.59 125.28
N VAL A 909 -39.84 75.12 125.10
CA VAL A 909 -40.19 75.97 123.93
C VAL A 909 -39.31 77.23 123.86
N LYS A 910 -39.00 77.83 125.01
CA LYS A 910 -38.16 79.02 125.14
C LYS A 910 -36.67 78.74 124.89
N ASP A 911 -36.13 77.64 125.39
CA ASP A 911 -34.72 77.28 125.17
C ASP A 911 -34.44 76.66 123.79
N ALA A 912 -35.48 76.21 123.07
CA ALA A 912 -35.37 75.91 121.64
C ALA A 912 -34.90 77.13 120.81
N ALA A 913 -35.11 78.36 121.29
CA ALA A 913 -34.54 79.58 120.70
C ALA A 913 -33.00 79.66 120.76
N ARG A 914 -32.33 78.68 121.39
CA ARG A 914 -30.85 78.55 121.46
C ARG A 914 -30.30 77.33 120.70
N GLY A 915 -31.05 76.77 119.75
CA GLY A 915 -30.47 75.93 118.68
C GLY A 915 -30.62 74.42 118.83
N GLN A 916 -31.72 73.93 119.43
CA GLN A 916 -32.13 72.53 119.22
C GLN A 916 -32.93 72.36 117.92
N ASN A 917 -32.93 71.16 117.36
CA ASN A 917 -33.57 70.85 116.09
C ASN A 917 -35.11 70.92 116.23
N PRO A 918 -35.84 71.64 115.33
CA PRO A 918 -37.30 71.71 115.39
C PRO A 918 -38.02 70.36 115.43
N ARG A 919 -37.48 69.32 114.75
CA ARG A 919 -38.11 67.98 114.72
C ARG A 919 -38.14 67.29 116.09
N THR A 920 -37.15 67.52 116.95
CA THR A 920 -37.18 67.04 118.35
C THR A 920 -38.22 67.78 119.18
N LEU A 921 -38.40 69.08 118.93
CA LEU A 921 -39.41 69.90 119.64
C LEU A 921 -40.84 69.49 119.24
N GLU A 922 -41.06 69.25 117.95
CA GLU A 922 -42.36 68.82 117.42
C GLU A 922 -42.80 67.45 117.96
N ALA A 923 -41.86 66.49 118.05
CA ALA A 923 -42.10 65.18 118.63
C ALA A 923 -42.44 65.25 120.13
N GLU A 924 -41.72 66.09 120.90
CA GLU A 924 -41.99 66.23 122.34
C GLU A 924 -43.31 66.97 122.63
N LEU A 925 -43.67 68.02 121.87
CA LEU A 925 -44.99 68.66 122.04
C LEU A 925 -46.15 67.73 121.64
N LYS A 926 -45.96 66.84 120.65
CA LYS A 926 -46.94 65.80 120.32
C LYS A 926 -47.02 64.66 121.35
N ALA A 927 -46.00 64.48 122.19
CA ALA A 927 -45.93 63.42 123.19
C ALA A 927 -46.47 63.83 124.58
N ALA A 928 -46.54 65.12 124.89
CA ALA A 928 -47.13 65.60 126.13
C ALA A 928 -48.65 65.39 126.17
N THR A 929 -49.17 64.93 127.32
CA THR A 929 -50.61 64.66 127.54
C THR A 929 -51.47 65.84 127.10
N SER A 930 -52.53 65.57 126.33
CA SER A 930 -53.22 66.55 125.48
C SER A 930 -53.52 67.91 126.13
N LEU A 931 -53.35 68.97 125.34
CA LEU A 931 -53.73 70.36 125.65
C LEU A 931 -55.16 70.49 126.22
N GLU A 932 -56.06 69.62 125.74
CA GLU A 932 -57.42 69.42 126.21
C GLU A 932 -57.47 69.01 127.69
N LYS A 933 -56.78 67.93 128.09
CA LYS A 933 -56.69 67.48 129.50
C LYS A 933 -56.05 68.52 130.43
N ILE A 934 -55.09 69.29 129.93
CA ILE A 934 -54.48 70.41 130.68
C ILE A 934 -55.55 71.50 130.94
N THR A 935 -56.36 71.81 129.92
CA THR A 935 -57.45 72.79 130.00
C THR A 935 -58.59 72.32 130.91
N GLU A 936 -58.97 71.04 130.84
CA GLU A 936 -59.94 70.42 131.76
C GLU A 936 -59.47 70.50 133.21
N SER A 937 -58.21 70.12 133.47
CA SER A 937 -57.61 70.14 134.82
C SER A 937 -57.64 71.56 135.41
N PHE A 938 -57.32 72.57 134.61
CA PHE A 938 -57.36 73.96 135.06
C PHE A 938 -58.78 74.45 135.38
N ASN A 939 -59.76 74.10 134.53
CA ASN A 939 -61.17 74.43 134.77
C ASN A 939 -61.74 73.75 136.03
N ALA A 940 -61.38 72.49 136.28
CA ALA A 940 -61.83 71.74 137.46
C ALA A 940 -61.36 72.39 138.77
N LEU A 941 -60.08 72.78 138.86
CA LEU A 941 -59.56 73.50 140.02
C LEU A 941 -60.24 74.87 140.21
N SER A 942 -60.46 75.62 139.13
CA SER A 942 -61.14 76.92 139.21
C SER A 942 -62.56 76.79 139.80
N GLN A 943 -63.30 75.73 139.49
CA GLN A 943 -64.60 75.46 140.12
C GLN A 943 -64.48 75.14 141.61
N ALA A 944 -63.49 74.34 142.03
CA ALA A 944 -63.27 73.99 143.43
C ALA A 944 -63.04 75.24 144.31
N PHE A 945 -62.15 76.14 143.90
CA PHE A 945 -61.87 77.41 144.60
C PHE A 945 -63.11 78.30 144.76
N ASN A 946 -64.07 78.27 143.83
CA ASN A 946 -65.31 79.03 143.95
C ASN A 946 -66.29 78.41 144.97
N LYS A 947 -66.38 77.08 145.05
CA LYS A 947 -67.37 76.36 145.86
C LYS A 947 -67.10 76.44 147.37
N GLU A 948 -65.84 76.40 147.79
CA GLU A 948 -65.47 76.39 149.21
C GLU A 948 -65.76 77.74 149.90
N ASN A 949 -65.59 78.86 149.19
CA ASN A 949 -65.71 80.21 149.75
C ASN A 949 -67.15 80.67 150.04
N LEU A 950 -68.18 80.05 149.45
CA LEU A 950 -69.59 80.48 149.61
C LEU A 950 -70.21 80.10 150.97
N LYS A 951 -69.65 79.14 151.71
CA LYS A 951 -70.25 78.63 152.96
C LYS A 951 -69.98 79.48 154.22
N ALA A 952 -69.16 80.53 154.12
CA ALA A 952 -68.61 81.21 155.30
C ALA A 952 -69.45 82.40 155.84
N ALA A 953 -70.56 82.78 155.18
CA ALA A 953 -71.13 84.12 155.32
C ALA A 953 -72.37 84.28 156.25
N GLU A 954 -73.02 83.19 156.68
CA GLU A 954 -74.42 83.25 157.17
C GLU A 954 -74.60 83.09 158.70
N ALA A 955 -74.11 84.04 159.52
CA ALA A 955 -74.19 83.94 160.99
C ALA A 955 -74.52 85.24 161.79
N LYS A 956 -75.82 85.37 162.17
CA LYS A 956 -76.43 86.23 163.24
C LYS A 956 -76.82 87.71 162.91
N PRO A 957 -77.88 88.29 163.56
CA PRO A 957 -78.80 89.27 162.91
C PRO A 957 -79.27 90.51 163.76
N VAL A 958 -80.34 91.23 163.31
CA VAL A 958 -81.19 92.30 163.97
C VAL A 958 -80.80 93.78 163.65
N VAL A 959 -81.68 94.78 163.33
CA VAL A 959 -83.03 94.89 162.67
C VAL A 959 -83.40 96.40 162.40
N ASN A 960 -84.13 96.73 161.31
CA ASN A 960 -84.79 98.03 160.93
C ASN A 960 -83.92 99.33 160.81
N ASN A 961 -84.13 100.28 159.88
CA ASN A 961 -85.33 100.70 159.13
C ASN A 961 -84.99 101.54 157.85
N LYS A 962 -85.65 101.25 156.70
CA LYS A 962 -85.93 102.08 155.49
C LYS A 962 -84.80 102.79 154.65
N VAL A 963 -85.04 102.81 153.33
CA VAL A 963 -84.53 103.71 152.23
C VAL A 963 -83.34 103.22 151.37
N GLU A 964 -83.65 103.04 150.08
CA GLU A 964 -82.87 103.14 148.81
C GLU A 964 -81.33 103.00 148.78
N SER A 965 -80.83 102.05 147.98
CA SER A 965 -79.45 102.01 147.43
C SER A 965 -79.37 101.19 146.12
N ASN A 966 -78.20 101.07 145.50
CA ASN A 966 -78.02 101.20 144.03
C ASN A 966 -76.81 100.40 143.45
N SER A 967 -76.56 100.55 142.14
CA SER A 967 -75.48 100.03 141.26
C SER A 967 -75.69 98.62 140.67
N ASP A 968 -75.51 98.32 139.37
CA ASP A 968 -74.52 98.68 138.31
C ASP A 968 -73.13 98.02 138.42
N ASN A 969 -72.76 97.24 137.38
CA ASN A 969 -71.41 97.24 136.80
C ASN A 969 -71.33 96.56 135.42
N ASN A 970 -70.42 97.03 134.55
CA ASN A 970 -70.48 96.81 133.09
C ASN A 970 -69.09 96.93 132.43
N TRP A 971 -68.53 95.87 131.81
CA TRP A 971 -67.15 95.91 131.24
C TRP A 971 -66.88 95.31 129.83
N LYS A 972 -67.92 94.99 129.04
CA LYS A 972 -67.98 95.08 127.55
C LYS A 972 -66.97 94.31 126.62
N LYS A 973 -67.58 93.47 125.75
CA LYS A 973 -67.34 93.29 124.27
C LYS A 973 -66.15 92.44 123.72
N TRP A 974 -66.32 92.03 122.45
CA TRP A 974 -65.39 91.38 121.46
C TRP A 974 -65.15 89.86 121.64
N LEU A 975 -65.13 88.98 120.62
CA LEU A 975 -65.53 89.02 119.19
C LEU A 975 -66.10 87.63 118.73
N TRP A 976 -66.02 87.22 117.44
CA TRP A 976 -66.98 86.31 116.78
C TRP A 976 -66.37 85.36 115.69
N ILE A 977 -66.78 84.08 115.67
CA ILE A 977 -67.15 83.21 114.50
C ILE A 977 -66.04 82.59 113.54
N PRO A 978 -66.31 81.43 112.82
CA PRO A 978 -65.32 80.36 112.45
C PRO A 978 -65.24 79.99 110.92
N VAL A 979 -64.74 78.78 110.49
CA VAL A 979 -65.02 77.98 109.23
C VAL A 979 -64.12 76.70 109.04
N SER A 980 -64.32 75.82 108.00
CA SER A 980 -63.83 74.41 107.86
C SER A 980 -63.55 73.84 106.40
N LEU A 981 -62.86 72.66 106.26
CA LEU A 981 -62.97 71.52 105.24
C LEU A 981 -62.19 71.36 103.86
N LEU A 982 -61.70 70.11 103.57
CA LEU A 982 -61.56 69.25 102.30
C LEU A 982 -60.53 69.52 101.10
N VAL A 983 -60.32 68.65 100.05
CA VAL A 983 -59.71 67.23 99.94
C VAL A 983 -59.47 66.60 98.49
N VAL A 984 -58.37 65.82 98.25
CA VAL A 984 -58.06 64.66 97.28
C VAL A 984 -57.94 64.76 95.70
N GLY A 985 -57.07 63.91 95.04
CA GLY A 985 -56.98 63.59 93.56
C GLY A 985 -55.95 62.47 93.11
N THR A 986 -56.02 61.82 91.90
CA THR A 986 -55.25 60.54 91.53
C THR A 986 -55.06 60.06 90.02
N VAL A 987 -53.86 59.52 89.62
CA VAL A 987 -53.42 58.55 88.50
C VAL A 987 -53.69 58.80 86.96
N ILE A 988 -53.37 58.00 85.88
CA ILE A 988 -53.09 56.53 85.58
C ILE A 988 -52.38 56.16 84.18
N ILE A 989 -51.81 54.93 84.01
CA ILE A 989 -51.55 53.93 82.84
C ILE A 989 -51.51 54.37 81.31
N ALA A 990 -50.77 53.85 80.27
CA ALA A 990 -50.02 52.60 79.81
C ALA A 990 -50.83 51.56 78.91
N ALA A 991 -50.41 50.65 77.97
CA ALA A 991 -49.27 50.22 77.05
C ALA A 991 -49.85 49.20 75.97
N GLY A 992 -49.27 48.50 74.94
CA GLY A 992 -47.95 48.27 74.25
C GLY A 992 -47.97 47.05 73.22
N LEU A 993 -46.91 46.80 72.39
CA LEU A 993 -46.62 45.61 71.46
C LEU A 993 -47.41 45.49 70.09
N LEU A 994 -47.24 44.58 69.06
CA LEU A 994 -46.40 43.37 68.69
C LEU A 994 -46.46 43.02 67.13
N ARG A 995 -45.57 42.22 66.48
CA ARG A 995 -45.76 41.58 65.10
C ARG A 995 -44.83 40.38 64.72
N VAL A 996 -45.33 39.33 64.01
CA VAL A 996 -44.60 38.19 63.35
C VAL A 996 -45.41 37.57 62.19
N TYR A 997 -44.82 37.20 61.02
CA TYR A 997 -45.03 35.93 60.25
C TYR A 997 -44.20 35.83 58.93
N SER A 998 -44.15 34.64 58.31
CA SER A 998 -43.38 34.30 57.10
C SER A 998 -44.21 33.63 55.99
N LYS A 999 -43.72 33.59 54.72
CA LYS A 999 -44.11 32.55 53.74
C LYS A 999 -43.16 32.37 52.52
N LYS A 1000 -43.37 31.24 51.83
CA LYS A 1000 -42.55 30.64 50.75
C LYS A 1000 -42.73 31.24 49.35
N LYS A 1001 -41.60 31.35 48.63
CA LYS A 1001 -41.27 30.73 47.32
C LYS A 1001 -42.38 30.54 46.28
N ALA A 1002 -42.19 31.19 45.12
CA ALA A 1002 -42.64 30.76 43.79
C ALA A 1002 -41.43 30.84 42.82
N SER A 1003 -41.58 30.38 41.56
CA SER A 1003 -40.49 30.17 40.60
C SER A 1003 -39.99 31.44 39.90
N LYS A 1004 -38.67 31.60 39.82
CA LYS A 1004 -37.91 31.24 38.62
C LYS A 1004 -36.55 30.66 39.01
#